data_AF-A0A916D990-F1
#
_entry.id   AF-A0A916D990-F1
#
_cell.length_a   1.000
_cell.length_b   1.000
_cell.length_c   1.000
_cell.angle_alpha   90.00
_cell.angle_beta   90.00
_cell.angle_gamma   90.00
#
_symmetry.space_group_name_H-M   'P 1'
#
loop_
_entity.id
_entity.type
_entity.pdbx_description
1 polymer ?
#
loop_
_entity_poly.entity_id
_entity_poly.type
_entity_poly.pdbx_seq_one_letter_code
_entity_poly.pdbx_strand_id
1 'polypeptide(L)'
;MLSISVIKNSEAAASYYEQQDDYYSEQGKAQTEWVGEGATALGLAGEVNPAQFKTLLEGRLPDGTELGRGGKDSDREHKAGWDLTFSAPKSVSIVGLAGGDTRLIEAHDAAVKAALATIEKEFVQTRVKVNGQVHTERTGKMVAATFRHETNRNQDPQMHTHAVLMNMTQRADGQWRSLETKEIFQVQKRLGELYRIELAQRVVGLGYDIEKQAGKAGALFEIAGVPKHAIEVFSSRSAEVNEALQEKGLNRDTATAAQKEKAALATRNKKESLDHAQLKAEWKNLASSHGLDLKKIVEKSRHQSGRPGDAGKAGDAVNFAVEKLAERENFFSREALMDEALRFGLGYVRKEDVQREIERRTVSGELQQRTGRIHDHSADATVEVAGYTTAAALERETSMLARLEAAKNSVQPLLSARDTENLLRETVQKSTAKGYIWTRGQFQATEGLLQTTDRIVAVQGYAGTAKTTTVLKTISDELRRQGYAITGMAPTHSATGTLSEALSIDGKTVAKALVDFANANQPRAAGKQAWLVDEASMLSTKQMAELIRQSEVAGARLILVGDTKQLASQEAGAAFRQVQEKTQTFVLDEIVRQVNQDAKSAVEKSIENDLQQAFEHVDRVGGVRELDTRQQRVEAIANDYSKLNEKERERTIVIAPGRDDREELNRAIRGKLQEQGEVKKAEITAATLEGKAVTQAELRDASLYTRGDVLKFSRDYRKHDIAKNSYWTVKEIDQASNTLTLQNREGKAVQINPRQNTKFEVYQPVQRQFAAGDRLVFTQNDRDRGLTNGMEGRVERINGHELEMRFANGQKIKLDLTHEKNRHLNYGYAQTAHRAQGKTSDRVFVHAESNRQNLMNQKSLYVSLSRARSEIKIYTDNRQQLVQRVQTRQAEKQNALDLARGR
;
A
#
# COMPACT_ATOMS: atom_id res chain seq x y z
N MET A 1 -1.99 -13.46 16.00
CA MET A 1 -2.88 -13.02 14.88
C MET A 1 -4.19 -12.55 15.49
N LEU A 2 -4.88 -11.59 14.88
CA LEU A 2 -6.22 -11.19 15.30
C LEU A 2 -7.23 -11.49 14.19
N SER A 3 -8.23 -12.31 14.47
CA SER A 3 -9.44 -12.46 13.65
C SER A 3 -10.63 -11.80 14.34
N ILE A 4 -11.51 -11.16 13.57
CA ILE A 4 -12.75 -10.58 14.07
C ILE A 4 -13.91 -11.27 13.36
N SER A 5 -14.86 -11.80 14.12
CA SER A 5 -16.09 -12.41 13.58
C SER A 5 -17.33 -11.84 14.26
N VAL A 6 -18.44 -11.79 13.53
CA VAL A 6 -19.72 -11.30 14.07
C VAL A 6 -20.42 -12.45 14.80
N ILE A 7 -20.87 -12.19 16.02
CA ILE A 7 -21.65 -13.15 16.80
C ILE A 7 -23.12 -13.06 16.36
N LYS A 8 -23.65 -14.17 15.82
CA LYS A 8 -24.97 -14.18 15.18
C LYS A 8 -26.13 -14.15 16.18
N ASN A 9 -26.01 -14.83 17.32
CA ASN A 9 -27.04 -14.89 18.36
C ASN A 9 -26.42 -15.17 19.75
N SER A 10 -27.22 -15.02 20.80
CA SER A 10 -26.79 -15.26 22.19
C SER A 10 -26.59 -16.75 22.52
N GLU A 11 -27.13 -17.67 21.71
CA GLU A 11 -26.90 -19.12 21.84
C GLU A 11 -25.44 -19.53 21.57
N ALA A 12 -24.71 -18.70 20.81
CA ALA A 12 -23.26 -18.86 20.66
C ALA A 12 -22.50 -18.80 22.00
N ALA A 13 -23.11 -18.27 23.07
CA ALA A 13 -22.52 -18.22 24.40
C ALA A 13 -22.04 -19.59 24.89
N ALA A 14 -22.84 -20.64 24.69
CA ALA A 14 -22.50 -21.99 25.13
C ALA A 14 -21.17 -22.49 24.53
N SER A 15 -20.91 -22.16 23.26
CA SER A 15 -19.71 -22.63 22.54
C SER A 15 -18.37 -22.09 23.09
N TYR A 16 -18.40 -20.98 23.84
CA TYR A 16 -17.20 -20.44 24.50
C TYR A 16 -16.86 -21.19 25.78
N TYR A 17 -17.87 -21.75 26.46
CA TYR A 17 -17.74 -22.55 27.68
C TYR A 17 -17.59 -24.05 27.40
N GLU A 18 -18.11 -24.55 26.28
CA GLU A 18 -17.94 -25.95 25.81
C GLU A 18 -16.46 -26.36 25.59
N GLN A 19 -15.53 -25.40 25.67
CA GLN A 19 -14.09 -25.57 25.43
C GLN A 19 -13.24 -25.16 26.65
N GLN A 20 -13.83 -25.08 27.84
CA GLN A 20 -13.07 -24.89 29.07
C GLN A 20 -12.32 -26.18 29.40
N ASP A 21 -10.99 -26.11 29.38
CA ASP A 21 -10.08 -27.23 29.61
C ASP A 21 -9.80 -27.31 31.14
N ASP A 22 -10.07 -28.43 31.81
CA ASP A 22 -10.03 -28.59 33.29
C ASP A 22 -8.67 -28.29 33.97
N TYR A 23 -7.58 -28.13 33.22
CA TYR A 23 -6.20 -28.12 33.70
C TYR A 23 -5.83 -27.00 34.70
N TYR A 24 -6.51 -25.84 34.68
CA TYR A 24 -6.18 -24.71 35.58
C TYR A 24 -7.13 -24.53 36.77
N SER A 25 -8.19 -25.34 36.86
CA SER A 25 -9.02 -25.41 38.06
C SER A 25 -8.17 -25.81 39.29
N GLU A 26 -7.11 -26.61 39.10
CA GLU A 26 -6.20 -27.04 40.17
C GLU A 26 -5.18 -25.97 40.63
N GLN A 27 -4.89 -24.93 39.83
CA GLN A 27 -3.93 -23.86 40.18
C GLN A 27 -4.60 -22.50 40.51
N GLY A 28 -5.93 -22.44 40.56
CA GLY A 28 -6.67 -21.26 41.02
C GLY A 28 -6.58 -20.02 40.12
N LYS A 29 -6.27 -20.17 38.82
CA LYS A 29 -6.22 -19.04 37.87
C LYS A 29 -7.42 -19.06 36.92
N ALA A 30 -8.14 -17.94 36.85
CA ALA A 30 -9.34 -17.80 36.04
C ALA A 30 -9.00 -17.91 34.52
N GLN A 31 -9.66 -18.85 33.83
CA GLN A 31 -9.59 -18.99 32.36
C GLN A 31 -10.50 -18.01 31.62
N THR A 32 -11.37 -17.33 32.37
CA THR A 32 -12.28 -16.31 31.88
C THR A 32 -12.19 -15.07 32.74
N GLU A 33 -12.31 -13.90 32.12
CA GLU A 33 -12.23 -12.62 32.84
C GLU A 33 -13.00 -11.53 32.10
N TRP A 34 -13.68 -10.68 32.86
CA TRP A 34 -14.24 -9.41 32.40
C TRP A 34 -13.15 -8.35 32.22
N VAL A 35 -13.17 -7.65 31.08
CA VAL A 35 -12.17 -6.64 30.72
C VAL A 35 -12.86 -5.36 30.24
N GLY A 36 -12.37 -4.23 30.74
CA GLY A 36 -12.72 -2.88 30.30
C GLY A 36 -13.35 -2.01 31.40
N GLU A 37 -13.21 -0.70 31.24
CA GLU A 37 -13.82 0.34 32.08
C GLU A 37 -15.35 0.30 32.00
N GLY A 38 -15.91 -0.13 30.86
CA GLY A 38 -17.35 -0.38 30.75
C GLY A 38 -17.79 -1.58 31.58
N ALA A 39 -17.00 -2.66 31.60
CA ALA A 39 -17.30 -3.82 32.45
C ALA A 39 -17.25 -3.43 33.93
N THR A 40 -16.24 -2.64 34.32
CA THR A 40 -16.12 -2.07 35.67
C THR A 40 -17.31 -1.19 36.03
N ALA A 41 -17.79 -0.35 35.10
CA ALA A 41 -18.97 0.50 35.30
C ALA A 41 -20.27 -0.29 35.52
N LEU A 42 -20.32 -1.54 35.03
CA LEU A 42 -21.43 -2.47 35.28
C LEU A 42 -21.23 -3.34 36.53
N GLY A 43 -20.15 -3.12 37.29
CA GLY A 43 -19.79 -3.96 38.43
C GLY A 43 -19.35 -5.37 38.06
N LEU A 44 -18.92 -5.59 36.82
CA LEU A 44 -18.45 -6.88 36.32
C LEU A 44 -16.96 -7.03 36.65
N ALA A 45 -16.61 -8.03 37.45
CA ALA A 45 -15.23 -8.35 37.81
C ALA A 45 -15.04 -9.86 38.00
N GLY A 46 -13.81 -10.33 37.83
CA GLY A 46 -13.46 -11.73 38.02
C GLY A 46 -13.99 -12.63 36.91
N GLU A 47 -14.31 -13.87 37.28
CA GLU A 47 -14.75 -14.94 36.38
C GLU A 47 -16.08 -14.61 35.69
N VAL A 48 -16.22 -15.00 34.43
CA VAL A 48 -17.40 -14.67 33.62
C VAL A 48 -18.52 -15.66 33.95
N ASN A 49 -19.61 -15.17 34.54
CA ASN A 49 -20.80 -15.98 34.79
C ASN A 49 -21.56 -16.25 33.47
N PRO A 50 -21.86 -17.52 33.10
CA PRO A 50 -22.51 -17.86 31.83
C PRO A 50 -23.88 -17.22 31.61
N ALA A 51 -24.71 -17.15 32.66
CA ALA A 51 -26.04 -16.57 32.58
C ALA A 51 -25.97 -15.05 32.36
N GLN A 52 -25.14 -14.36 33.15
CA GLN A 52 -24.91 -12.93 33.01
C GLN A 52 -24.32 -12.57 31.63
N PHE A 53 -23.36 -13.36 31.16
CA PHE A 53 -22.76 -13.22 29.84
C PHE A 53 -23.79 -13.34 28.71
N LYS A 54 -24.68 -14.35 28.78
CA LYS A 54 -25.78 -14.51 27.83
C LYS A 54 -26.73 -13.30 27.85
N THR A 55 -27.11 -12.83 29.04
CA THR A 55 -27.99 -11.66 29.20
C THR A 55 -27.40 -10.40 28.58
N LEU A 56 -26.09 -10.18 28.76
CA LEU A 56 -25.39 -9.04 28.15
C LEU A 56 -25.31 -9.15 26.61
N LEU A 57 -25.11 -10.36 26.06
CA LEU A 57 -25.16 -10.60 24.61
C LEU A 57 -26.55 -10.34 24.01
N GLU A 58 -27.61 -10.46 24.80
CA GLU A 58 -28.95 -10.09 24.36
C GLU A 58 -29.16 -8.57 24.35
N GLY A 59 -28.24 -7.79 24.93
CA GLY A 59 -28.34 -6.34 25.07
C GLY A 59 -29.10 -5.89 26.32
N ARG A 60 -29.18 -6.75 27.35
CA ARG A 60 -29.82 -6.44 28.64
C ARG A 60 -28.78 -6.16 29.71
N LEU A 61 -28.85 -4.98 30.32
CA LEU A 61 -27.89 -4.54 31.33
C LEU A 61 -28.41 -4.79 32.75
N PRO A 62 -27.51 -4.94 33.75
CA PRO A 62 -27.88 -5.12 35.16
C PRO A 62 -28.75 -3.99 35.74
N ASP A 63 -28.67 -2.78 35.19
CA ASP A 63 -29.46 -1.62 35.61
C ASP A 63 -30.89 -1.59 35.02
N GLY A 64 -31.26 -2.62 34.25
CA GLY A 64 -32.55 -2.72 33.56
C GLY A 64 -32.57 -2.07 32.17
N THR A 65 -31.47 -1.45 31.73
CA THR A 65 -31.38 -0.87 30.39
C THR A 65 -31.39 -1.96 29.32
N GLU A 66 -32.19 -1.75 28.28
CA GLU A 66 -32.26 -2.64 27.12
C GLU A 66 -31.80 -1.93 25.84
N LEU A 67 -30.75 -2.47 25.20
CA LEU A 67 -30.17 -1.95 23.98
C LEU A 67 -30.72 -2.66 22.74
N GLY A 68 -31.08 -1.92 21.71
CA GLY A 68 -31.57 -2.46 20.43
C GLY A 68 -32.45 -1.48 19.69
N ARG A 69 -32.92 -1.86 18.49
CA ARG A 69 -33.93 -1.12 17.74
C ARG A 69 -35.25 -1.89 17.77
N GLY A 70 -36.34 -1.22 18.12
CA GLY A 70 -37.69 -1.80 18.14
C GLY A 70 -38.66 -0.87 18.88
N GLY A 71 -39.90 -0.77 18.39
CA GLY A 71 -40.99 -0.09 19.10
C GLY A 71 -41.67 -1.03 20.11
N LYS A 72 -42.68 -0.54 20.84
CA LYS A 72 -43.44 -1.34 21.82
C LYS A 72 -44.08 -2.63 21.23
N ASP A 73 -44.23 -2.72 19.91
CA ASP A 73 -44.91 -3.82 19.19
C ASP A 73 -44.02 -4.58 18.16
N SER A 74 -42.67 -4.44 18.19
CA SER A 74 -41.78 -5.15 17.27
C SER A 74 -40.66 -5.88 18.00
N ASP A 75 -40.25 -7.06 17.52
CA ASP A 75 -39.09 -7.79 18.05
C ASP A 75 -37.83 -6.90 18.10
N ARG A 76 -37.18 -6.85 19.26
CA ARG A 76 -36.01 -6.02 19.50
C ARG A 76 -34.81 -6.54 18.72
N GLU A 77 -34.33 -5.76 17.75
CA GLU A 77 -33.11 -6.07 17.01
C GLU A 77 -31.86 -5.55 17.73
N HIS A 78 -31.12 -6.46 18.34
CA HIS A 78 -29.80 -6.21 18.93
C HIS A 78 -28.75 -7.15 18.31
N LYS A 79 -27.63 -6.58 17.85
CA LYS A 79 -26.47 -7.40 17.48
C LYS A 79 -25.71 -7.75 18.74
N ALA A 80 -25.48 -9.03 19.00
CA ALA A 80 -24.88 -9.49 20.25
C ALA A 80 -23.47 -8.95 20.51
N GLY A 81 -22.62 -8.95 19.49
CA GLY A 81 -21.25 -8.46 19.61
C GLY A 81 -20.32 -9.05 18.57
N TRP A 82 -19.04 -8.99 18.88
CA TRP A 82 -17.96 -9.45 18.02
C TRP A 82 -16.96 -10.29 18.80
N ASP A 83 -16.50 -11.38 18.19
CA ASP A 83 -15.43 -12.20 18.75
C ASP A 83 -14.09 -11.76 18.15
N LEU A 84 -13.21 -11.25 19.00
CA LEU A 84 -11.84 -10.87 18.69
C LEU A 84 -10.91 -11.99 19.15
N THR A 85 -10.57 -12.90 18.23
CA THR A 85 -9.72 -14.04 18.54
C THR A 85 -8.24 -13.67 18.38
N PHE A 86 -7.51 -13.63 19.49
CA PHE A 86 -6.07 -13.42 19.53
C PHE A 86 -5.35 -14.77 19.57
N SER A 87 -4.69 -15.16 18.49
CA SER A 87 -3.93 -16.42 18.43
C SER A 87 -2.42 -16.19 18.58
N ALA A 88 -1.78 -16.89 19.51
CA ALA A 88 -0.33 -16.86 19.68
C ALA A 88 0.40 -17.50 18.48
N PRO A 89 1.69 -17.16 18.24
CA PRO A 89 2.53 -17.93 17.34
C PRO A 89 2.56 -19.42 17.70
N LYS A 90 2.81 -20.26 16.69
CA LYS A 90 2.70 -21.71 16.89
C LYS A 90 3.81 -22.21 17.82
N SER A 91 5.04 -21.73 17.67
CA SER A 91 6.16 -22.07 18.57
C SER A 91 5.88 -21.68 20.01
N VAL A 92 5.25 -20.52 20.25
CA VAL A 92 4.85 -20.08 21.60
C VAL A 92 3.82 -21.05 22.19
N SER A 93 2.85 -21.51 21.38
CA SER A 93 1.87 -22.52 21.80
C SER A 93 2.53 -23.86 22.11
N ILE A 94 3.45 -24.33 21.25
CA ILE A 94 4.19 -25.59 21.44
C ILE A 94 5.01 -25.55 22.73
N VAL A 95 5.83 -24.50 22.93
CA VAL A 95 6.72 -24.40 24.11
C VAL A 95 5.91 -24.16 25.39
N GLY A 96 4.88 -23.31 25.35
CA GLY A 96 4.03 -23.03 26.50
C GLY A 96 3.20 -24.25 26.94
N LEU A 97 2.53 -24.92 25.99
CA LEU A 97 1.58 -25.99 26.28
C LEU A 97 2.26 -27.36 26.38
N ALA A 98 2.95 -27.79 25.31
CA ALA A 98 3.63 -29.09 25.29
C ALA A 98 4.91 -29.07 26.12
N GLY A 99 5.66 -27.95 26.12
CA GLY A 99 6.83 -27.77 26.98
C GLY A 99 6.50 -27.46 28.44
N GLY A 100 5.26 -27.05 28.72
CA GLY A 100 4.75 -26.82 30.07
C GLY A 100 5.27 -25.55 30.74
N ASP A 101 5.74 -24.55 29.98
CA ASP A 101 6.17 -23.26 30.54
C ASP A 101 5.00 -22.27 30.65
N THR A 102 4.35 -22.24 31.80
CA THR A 102 3.19 -21.40 32.09
C THR A 102 3.48 -19.89 31.99
N ARG A 103 4.75 -19.48 32.09
CA ARG A 103 5.16 -18.08 31.90
C ARG A 103 4.80 -17.55 30.50
N LEU A 104 4.81 -18.41 29.47
CA LEU A 104 4.40 -18.04 28.12
C LEU A 104 2.89 -17.83 27.98
N ILE A 105 2.10 -18.51 28.80
CA ILE A 105 0.64 -18.36 28.85
C ILE A 105 0.30 -17.01 29.50
N GLU A 106 0.95 -16.70 30.62
CA GLU A 106 0.81 -15.39 31.27
C GLU A 106 1.26 -14.24 30.37
N ALA A 107 2.34 -14.44 29.59
CA ALA A 107 2.78 -13.49 28.59
C ALA A 107 1.73 -13.26 27.49
N HIS A 108 1.07 -14.33 27.03
CA HIS A 108 -0.04 -14.25 26.08
C HIS A 108 -1.22 -13.46 26.64
N ASP A 109 -1.69 -13.80 27.84
CA ASP A 109 -2.84 -13.14 28.45
C ASP A 109 -2.58 -11.65 28.68
N ALA A 110 -1.40 -11.31 29.18
CA ALA A 110 -1.01 -9.92 29.38
C ALA A 110 -0.91 -9.15 28.05
N ALA A 111 -0.44 -9.79 26.98
CA ALA A 111 -0.42 -9.20 25.64
C ALA A 111 -1.83 -8.98 25.07
N VAL A 112 -2.77 -9.91 25.32
CA VAL A 112 -4.19 -9.74 24.97
C VAL A 112 -4.79 -8.54 25.72
N LYS A 113 -4.56 -8.45 27.04
CA LYS A 113 -5.04 -7.32 27.85
C LYS A 113 -4.49 -5.98 27.36
N ALA A 114 -3.20 -5.89 27.02
CA ALA A 114 -2.60 -4.68 26.48
C ALA A 114 -3.22 -4.26 25.13
N ALA A 115 -3.50 -5.23 24.25
CA ALA A 115 -4.17 -4.98 22.99
C ALA A 115 -5.62 -4.51 23.20
N LEU A 116 -6.36 -5.13 24.13
CA LEU A 116 -7.71 -4.74 24.51
C LEU A 116 -7.77 -3.35 25.13
N ALA A 117 -6.82 -2.98 25.98
CA ALA A 117 -6.71 -1.63 26.55
C ALA A 117 -6.48 -0.58 25.45
N THR A 118 -5.73 -0.92 24.41
CA THR A 118 -5.57 -0.05 23.24
C THR A 118 -6.88 0.08 22.46
N ILE A 119 -7.60 -1.04 22.27
CA ILE A 119 -8.93 -1.04 21.62
C ILE A 119 -9.91 -0.14 22.37
N GLU A 120 -9.99 -0.30 23.68
CA GLU A 120 -10.84 0.51 24.55
C GLU A 120 -10.51 2.00 24.44
N LYS A 121 -9.23 2.36 24.59
CA LYS A 121 -8.80 3.76 24.58
C LYS A 121 -8.97 4.44 23.22
N GLU A 122 -8.66 3.74 22.14
CA GLU A 122 -8.49 4.35 20.82
C GLU A 122 -9.65 4.10 19.86
N PHE A 123 -10.44 3.03 20.03
CA PHE A 123 -11.38 2.60 18.99
C PHE A 123 -12.81 2.34 19.50
N VAL A 124 -13.03 2.35 20.81
CA VAL A 124 -14.39 2.19 21.37
C VAL A 124 -15.17 3.50 21.29
N GLN A 125 -16.22 3.47 20.49
CA GLN A 125 -17.06 4.62 20.15
C GLN A 125 -18.52 4.22 19.90
N THR A 126 -19.40 5.20 19.93
CA THR A 126 -20.84 5.06 19.62
C THR A 126 -21.27 6.09 18.57
N ARG A 127 -22.42 5.86 17.94
CA ARG A 127 -23.10 6.87 17.09
C ARG A 127 -24.02 7.74 17.93
N VAL A 128 -23.99 9.04 17.69
CA VAL A 128 -24.88 10.05 18.26
C VAL A 128 -25.48 10.91 17.14
N LYS A 129 -26.72 11.35 17.33
CA LYS A 129 -27.40 12.22 16.35
C LYS A 129 -27.40 13.64 16.88
N VAL A 130 -26.72 14.55 16.18
CA VAL A 130 -26.64 15.98 16.50
C VAL A 130 -27.16 16.76 15.31
N ASN A 131 -28.17 17.62 15.50
CA ASN A 131 -28.78 18.44 14.44
C ASN A 131 -29.21 17.64 13.18
N GLY A 132 -29.74 16.43 13.37
CA GLY A 132 -30.16 15.58 12.26
C GLY A 132 -29.06 14.72 11.64
N GLN A 133 -27.78 15.02 11.89
CA GLN A 133 -26.62 14.32 11.36
C GLN A 133 -26.07 13.30 12.37
N VAL A 134 -25.52 12.19 11.86
CA VAL A 134 -24.93 11.13 12.68
C VAL A 134 -23.44 11.40 12.82
N HIS A 135 -22.98 11.55 14.07
CA HIS A 135 -21.58 11.66 14.44
C HIS A 135 -21.15 10.44 15.24
N THR A 136 -19.84 10.20 15.28
CA THR A 136 -19.20 9.22 16.18
C THR A 136 -18.67 9.94 17.42
N GLU A 137 -18.82 9.31 18.58
CA GLU A 137 -18.32 9.80 19.87
C GLU A 137 -17.47 8.70 20.50
N ARG A 138 -16.20 8.99 20.80
CA ARG A 138 -15.32 8.07 21.54
C ARG A 138 -15.75 8.02 23.00
N THR A 139 -16.02 6.81 23.48
CA THR A 139 -16.54 6.61 24.84
C THR A 139 -15.50 6.05 25.79
N GLY A 140 -14.51 5.30 25.27
CA GLY A 140 -13.43 4.73 26.10
C GLY A 140 -13.90 3.71 27.14
N LYS A 141 -15.13 3.20 27.02
CA LYS A 141 -15.75 2.29 27.99
C LYS A 141 -16.18 1.00 27.31
N MET A 142 -15.27 0.03 27.29
CA MET A 142 -15.45 -1.28 26.67
C MET A 142 -16.07 -2.27 27.65
N VAL A 143 -16.96 -3.14 27.17
CA VAL A 143 -17.38 -4.34 27.89
C VAL A 143 -16.95 -5.55 27.07
N ALA A 144 -15.95 -6.28 27.56
CA ALA A 144 -15.47 -7.50 26.92
C ALA A 144 -15.32 -8.65 27.92
N ALA A 145 -15.57 -9.88 27.47
CA ALA A 145 -15.27 -11.09 28.20
C ALA A 145 -14.19 -11.88 27.46
N THR A 146 -13.17 -12.35 28.18
CA THR A 146 -12.08 -13.14 27.59
C THR A 146 -12.24 -14.61 27.93
N PHE A 147 -11.96 -15.49 26.96
CA PHE A 147 -11.98 -16.95 27.10
C PHE A 147 -10.72 -17.52 26.46
N ARG A 148 -9.80 -18.06 27.26
CA ARG A 148 -8.56 -18.68 26.76
C ARG A 148 -8.81 -20.14 26.40
N HIS A 149 -8.39 -20.54 25.20
CA HIS A 149 -8.41 -21.93 24.72
C HIS A 149 -7.00 -22.36 24.30
N GLU A 150 -6.71 -23.65 24.44
CA GLU A 150 -5.36 -24.20 24.27
C GLU A 150 -5.23 -25.20 23.10
N THR A 151 -6.36 -25.66 22.55
CA THR A 151 -6.40 -26.64 21.47
C THR A 151 -7.13 -26.10 20.25
N ASN A 152 -6.70 -26.50 19.05
CA ASN A 152 -7.55 -26.34 17.86
C ASN A 152 -8.50 -27.54 17.70
N ARG A 153 -9.24 -27.58 16.59
CA ARG A 153 -10.19 -28.68 16.30
C ARG A 153 -9.51 -30.03 16.05
N ASN A 154 -8.27 -30.03 15.57
CA ASN A 154 -7.46 -31.22 15.35
C ASN A 154 -6.65 -31.58 16.61
N GLN A 155 -6.96 -30.94 17.75
CA GLN A 155 -6.25 -31.10 19.02
C GLN A 155 -4.74 -30.80 18.92
N ASP A 156 -4.32 -29.95 17.97
CA ASP A 156 -2.96 -29.41 17.99
C ASP A 156 -2.85 -28.33 19.09
N PRO A 157 -1.66 -28.11 19.68
CA PRO A 157 -1.46 -27.08 20.70
C PRO A 157 -1.60 -25.70 20.07
N GLN A 158 -2.67 -24.97 20.38
CA GLN A 158 -2.98 -23.67 19.81
C GLN A 158 -3.51 -22.74 20.89
N MET A 159 -2.62 -21.96 21.49
CA MET A 159 -3.01 -20.96 22.46
C MET A 159 -3.69 -19.77 21.77
N HIS A 160 -4.92 -19.50 22.15
CA HIS A 160 -5.69 -18.37 21.66
C HIS A 160 -6.70 -17.87 22.69
N THR A 161 -7.07 -16.60 22.60
CA THR A 161 -8.09 -16.00 23.46
C THR A 161 -9.21 -15.43 22.60
N HIS A 162 -10.42 -15.88 22.84
CA HIS A 162 -11.63 -15.25 22.35
C HIS A 162 -11.96 -14.08 23.26
N ALA A 163 -11.78 -12.85 22.78
CA ALA A 163 -12.23 -11.65 23.47
C ALA A 163 -13.57 -11.22 22.87
N VAL A 164 -14.65 -11.57 23.55
CA VAL A 164 -16.01 -11.26 23.14
C VAL A 164 -16.32 -9.81 23.51
N LEU A 165 -16.26 -8.93 22.52
CA LEU A 165 -16.63 -7.52 22.61
C LEU A 165 -18.14 -7.37 22.51
N MET A 166 -18.76 -6.99 23.62
CA MET A 166 -20.21 -6.78 23.70
C MET A 166 -20.61 -5.53 22.93
N ASN A 167 -21.77 -5.54 22.28
CA ASN A 167 -22.27 -4.38 21.54
C ASN A 167 -22.90 -3.31 22.45
N MET A 168 -22.11 -2.82 23.40
CA MET A 168 -22.48 -1.81 24.37
C MET A 168 -21.29 -0.97 24.80
N THR A 169 -21.55 0.31 25.06
CA THR A 169 -20.59 1.23 25.65
C THR A 169 -21.33 2.35 26.37
N GLN A 170 -20.72 2.90 27.41
CA GLN A 170 -21.30 3.99 28.19
C GLN A 170 -20.69 5.32 27.77
N ARG A 171 -21.54 6.31 27.51
CA ARG A 171 -21.14 7.69 27.20
C ARG A 171 -20.72 8.45 28.45
N ALA A 172 -20.16 9.64 28.26
CA ALA A 172 -19.79 10.53 29.35
C ALA A 172 -21.00 11.00 30.20
N ASP A 173 -22.19 11.05 29.60
CA ASP A 173 -23.46 11.38 30.27
C ASP A 173 -24.09 10.20 31.03
N GLY A 174 -23.41 9.04 31.08
CA GLY A 174 -23.87 7.83 31.74
C GLY A 174 -24.80 6.95 30.91
N GLN A 175 -25.26 7.42 29.73
CA GLN A 175 -26.16 6.63 28.87
C GLN A 175 -25.41 5.49 28.17
N TRP A 176 -26.04 4.32 28.14
CA TRP A 176 -25.57 3.17 27.37
C TRP A 176 -26.06 3.21 25.93
N ARG A 177 -25.17 2.88 25.00
CA ARG A 177 -25.45 2.83 23.55
C ARG A 177 -24.74 1.64 22.91
N SER A 178 -25.18 1.27 21.71
CA SER A 178 -24.49 0.27 20.88
C SER A 178 -23.19 0.79 20.29
N LEU A 179 -22.21 -0.08 20.13
CA LEU A 179 -20.91 0.24 19.55
C LEU A 179 -21.00 0.60 18.06
N GLU A 180 -20.09 1.46 17.62
CA GLU A 180 -19.73 1.67 16.22
C GLU A 180 -18.35 1.06 15.97
N THR A 181 -18.29 -0.04 15.23
CA THR A 181 -17.10 -0.91 15.12
C THR A 181 -16.38 -0.81 13.79
N LYS A 182 -16.86 0.00 12.84
CA LYS A 182 -16.27 0.11 11.49
C LYS A 182 -14.75 0.32 11.52
N GLU A 183 -14.27 1.19 12.40
CA GLU A 183 -12.84 1.50 12.54
C GLU A 183 -12.04 0.30 13.07
N ILE A 184 -12.56 -0.44 14.06
CA ILE A 184 -11.92 -1.65 14.60
C ILE A 184 -11.64 -2.66 13.48
N PHE A 185 -12.59 -2.86 12.56
CA PHE A 185 -12.40 -3.73 11.39
C PHE A 185 -11.35 -3.17 10.41
N GLN A 186 -11.30 -1.84 10.22
CA GLN A 186 -10.30 -1.19 9.37
C GLN A 186 -8.89 -1.33 9.94
N VAL A 187 -8.73 -1.27 11.26
CA VAL A 187 -7.43 -1.37 11.95
C VAL A 187 -7.09 -2.77 12.47
N GLN A 188 -7.90 -3.79 12.18
CA GLN A 188 -7.71 -5.18 12.66
C GLN A 188 -6.27 -5.70 12.49
N LYS A 189 -5.64 -5.43 11.34
CA LYS A 189 -4.26 -5.86 11.08
C LYS A 189 -3.27 -5.20 12.05
N ARG A 190 -3.43 -3.90 12.29
CA ARG A 190 -2.61 -3.12 13.23
C ARG A 190 -2.81 -3.61 14.67
N LEU A 191 -4.06 -3.80 15.10
CA LEU A 191 -4.37 -4.34 16.43
C LEU A 191 -3.73 -5.71 16.66
N GLY A 192 -3.81 -6.60 15.66
CA GLY A 192 -3.14 -7.89 15.71
C GLY A 192 -1.61 -7.77 15.78
N GLU A 193 -1.01 -6.76 15.15
CA GLU A 193 0.44 -6.49 15.23
C GLU A 193 0.84 -5.97 16.61
N LEU A 194 0.10 -5.03 17.19
CA LEU A 194 0.36 -4.51 18.54
C LEU A 194 0.38 -5.64 19.58
N TYR A 195 -0.61 -6.54 19.53
CA TYR A 195 -0.61 -7.76 20.35
C TYR A 195 0.68 -8.58 20.19
N ARG A 196 1.19 -8.73 18.96
CA ARG A 196 2.41 -9.53 18.72
C ARG A 196 3.69 -8.81 19.12
N ILE A 197 3.75 -7.49 19.00
CA ILE A 197 4.86 -6.67 19.49
C ILE A 197 4.97 -6.84 21.01
N GLU A 198 3.84 -6.69 21.70
CA GLU A 198 3.76 -6.87 23.15
C GLU A 198 4.13 -8.29 23.58
N LEU A 199 3.58 -9.30 22.89
CA LEU A 199 3.92 -10.70 23.17
C LEU A 199 5.42 -10.97 22.93
N ALA A 200 6.00 -10.46 21.84
CA ALA A 200 7.41 -10.63 21.53
C ALA A 200 8.30 -10.04 22.64
N GLN A 201 7.97 -8.85 23.15
CA GLN A 201 8.72 -8.23 24.26
C GLN A 201 8.67 -9.10 25.52
N ARG A 202 7.50 -9.65 25.85
CA ARG A 202 7.33 -10.54 27.00
C ARG A 202 8.09 -11.86 26.81
N VAL A 203 7.98 -12.48 25.65
CA VAL A 203 8.68 -13.73 25.31
C VAL A 203 10.20 -13.55 25.41
N VAL A 204 10.75 -12.45 24.87
CA VAL A 204 12.18 -12.14 24.98
C VAL A 204 12.57 -11.84 26.43
N GLY A 205 11.75 -11.10 27.17
CA GLY A 205 11.97 -10.83 28.60
C GLY A 205 12.00 -12.09 29.47
N LEU A 206 11.27 -13.14 29.09
CA LEU A 206 11.30 -14.46 29.73
C LEU A 206 12.57 -15.28 29.40
N GLY A 207 13.44 -14.76 28.53
CA GLY A 207 14.72 -15.36 28.16
C GLY A 207 14.70 -16.18 26.86
N TYR A 208 13.63 -16.10 26.07
CA TYR A 208 13.57 -16.76 24.77
C TYR A 208 14.17 -15.88 23.67
N ASP A 209 15.03 -16.44 22.84
CA ASP A 209 15.41 -15.81 21.57
C ASP A 209 14.26 -16.01 20.55
N ILE A 210 14.03 -15.03 19.67
CA ILE A 210 12.98 -15.09 18.63
C ILE A 210 13.54 -14.82 17.24
N GLU A 211 12.90 -15.40 16.22
CA GLU A 211 13.18 -15.20 14.81
C GLU A 211 11.95 -14.60 14.12
N LYS A 212 12.13 -13.57 13.28
CA LYS A 212 11.04 -12.99 12.49
C LYS A 212 10.62 -13.98 11.39
N GLN A 213 9.34 -14.04 11.06
CA GLN A 213 8.92 -14.82 9.89
C GLN A 213 9.30 -14.09 8.61
N ALA A 214 10.33 -14.62 7.95
CA ALA A 214 10.90 -14.06 6.73
C ALA A 214 9.84 -13.75 5.66
N GLY A 215 9.87 -12.53 5.13
CA GLY A 215 9.06 -12.16 3.97
C GLY A 215 7.57 -11.87 4.23
N LYS A 216 7.10 -12.02 5.46
CA LYS A 216 5.73 -11.64 5.83
C LYS A 216 5.73 -10.25 6.47
N ALA A 217 4.85 -9.38 5.98
CA ALA A 217 4.66 -8.07 6.57
C ALA A 217 4.11 -8.18 8.01
N GLY A 218 4.58 -7.27 8.89
CA GLY A 218 4.12 -7.13 10.27
C GLY A 218 5.00 -7.82 11.31
N ALA A 219 4.57 -7.76 12.56
CA ALA A 219 5.28 -8.32 13.71
C ALA A 219 5.05 -9.84 13.86
N LEU A 220 5.42 -10.65 12.86
CA LEU A 220 5.30 -12.12 12.93
C LEU A 220 6.63 -12.74 13.34
N PHE A 221 6.63 -13.60 14.36
CA PHE A 221 7.83 -14.25 14.89
C PHE A 221 7.53 -15.68 15.34
N GLU A 222 8.59 -16.47 15.51
CA GLU A 222 8.59 -17.76 16.21
C GLU A 222 9.76 -17.79 17.22
N ILE A 223 9.70 -18.65 18.24
CA ILE A 223 10.79 -18.89 19.19
C ILE A 223 11.95 -19.56 18.46
N ALA A 224 13.14 -18.99 18.57
CA ALA A 224 14.35 -19.54 17.99
C ALA A 224 14.67 -20.91 18.61
N GLY A 225 15.06 -21.87 17.76
CA GLY A 225 15.28 -23.26 18.17
C GLY A 225 14.05 -24.16 18.08
N VAL A 226 12.86 -23.63 17.75
CA VAL A 226 11.72 -24.44 17.31
C VAL A 226 11.75 -24.54 15.78
N PRO A 227 12.11 -25.70 15.20
CA PRO A 227 12.36 -25.79 13.77
C PRO A 227 11.04 -25.76 12.97
N LYS A 228 11.11 -25.27 11.73
CA LYS A 228 9.93 -25.07 10.88
C LYS A 228 9.14 -26.35 10.64
N HIS A 229 9.80 -27.49 10.47
CA HIS A 229 9.11 -28.77 10.28
C HIS A 229 8.31 -29.18 11.52
N ALA A 230 8.78 -28.90 12.74
CA ALA A 230 8.03 -29.16 13.95
C ALA A 230 6.77 -28.26 14.03
N ILE A 231 6.90 -26.98 13.64
CA ILE A 231 5.75 -26.07 13.52
C ILE A 231 4.72 -26.59 12.52
N GLU A 232 5.16 -27.09 11.36
CA GLU A 232 4.30 -27.64 10.31
C GLU A 232 3.53 -28.90 10.78
N VAL A 233 4.20 -29.79 11.51
CA VAL A 233 3.59 -31.01 12.10
C VAL A 233 2.45 -30.65 13.05
N PHE A 234 2.66 -29.68 13.95
CA PHE A 234 1.61 -29.20 14.83
C PHE A 234 0.62 -28.23 14.14
N SER A 235 0.69 -28.04 12.83
CA SER A 235 -0.20 -27.14 12.08
C SER A 235 -1.15 -27.90 11.14
N SER A 236 -1.52 -29.13 11.51
CA SER A 236 -2.36 -30.04 10.70
C SER A 236 -3.63 -29.36 10.20
N ARG A 237 -4.33 -28.63 11.09
CA ARG A 237 -5.54 -27.89 10.73
C ARG A 237 -5.31 -26.84 9.65
N SER A 238 -4.18 -26.15 9.68
CA SER A 238 -3.85 -25.15 8.66
C SER A 238 -3.50 -25.80 7.32
N ALA A 239 -2.92 -27.00 7.33
CA ALA A 239 -2.60 -27.77 6.13
C ALA A 239 -3.87 -28.17 5.37
N GLU A 240 -4.87 -28.73 6.05
CA GLU A 240 -6.17 -29.09 5.46
C GLU A 240 -6.86 -27.89 4.78
N VAL A 241 -6.87 -26.73 5.45
CA VAL A 241 -7.46 -25.52 4.88
C VAL A 241 -6.69 -25.06 3.64
N ASN A 242 -5.36 -25.21 3.64
CA ASN A 242 -4.53 -24.84 2.50
C ASN A 242 -4.77 -25.78 1.32
N GLU A 243 -4.88 -27.08 1.57
CA GLU A 243 -5.19 -28.09 0.57
C GLU A 243 -6.56 -27.82 -0.08
N ALA A 244 -7.61 -27.60 0.74
CA ALA A 244 -8.94 -27.25 0.24
C ALA A 244 -9.01 -25.92 -0.52
N LEU A 245 -8.09 -24.99 -0.26
CA LEU A 245 -7.92 -23.77 -1.07
C LEU A 245 -7.20 -24.09 -2.39
N GLN A 246 -6.14 -24.90 -2.35
CA GLN A 246 -5.38 -25.30 -3.54
C GLN A 246 -6.21 -26.12 -4.52
N GLU A 247 -7.08 -27.02 -4.05
CA GLU A 247 -8.04 -27.75 -4.89
C GLU A 247 -8.95 -26.82 -5.70
N LYS A 248 -9.19 -25.60 -5.19
CA LYS A 248 -9.97 -24.56 -5.85
C LYS A 248 -9.11 -23.60 -6.68
N GLY A 249 -7.84 -23.92 -6.88
CA GLY A 249 -6.86 -23.06 -7.56
C GLY A 249 -6.52 -21.78 -6.77
N LEU A 250 -6.80 -21.74 -5.47
CA LEU A 250 -6.58 -20.58 -4.61
C LEU A 250 -5.34 -20.79 -3.74
N ASN A 251 -4.56 -19.73 -3.56
CA ASN A 251 -3.47 -19.71 -2.59
C ASN A 251 -3.96 -19.05 -1.28
N ARG A 252 -3.57 -19.58 -0.11
CA ARG A 252 -3.90 -19.00 1.21
C ARG A 252 -3.53 -17.53 1.31
N ASP A 253 -2.42 -17.09 0.73
CA ASP A 253 -1.99 -15.69 0.83
C ASP A 253 -2.83 -14.76 -0.07
N THR A 254 -3.43 -15.29 -1.13
CA THR A 254 -4.23 -14.52 -2.10
C THR A 254 -5.74 -14.70 -1.94
N ALA A 255 -6.18 -15.73 -1.21
CA ALA A 255 -7.58 -16.03 -0.98
C ALA A 255 -8.24 -14.94 -0.11
N THR A 256 -9.50 -14.63 -0.40
CA THR A 256 -10.30 -13.69 0.40
C THR A 256 -10.64 -14.28 1.77
N ALA A 257 -10.99 -13.44 2.74
CA ALA A 257 -11.40 -13.91 4.07
C ALA A 257 -12.58 -14.88 3.99
N ALA A 258 -13.59 -14.58 3.16
CA ALA A 258 -14.74 -15.46 2.93
C ALA A 258 -14.34 -16.80 2.28
N GLN A 259 -13.38 -16.80 1.35
CA GLN A 259 -12.88 -18.05 0.75
C GLN A 259 -12.15 -18.92 1.78
N LYS A 260 -11.32 -18.30 2.63
CA LYS A 260 -10.64 -19.00 3.74
C LYS A 260 -11.64 -19.57 4.73
N GLU A 261 -12.64 -18.79 5.11
CA GLU A 261 -13.70 -19.21 6.02
C GLU A 261 -14.49 -20.39 5.42
N LYS A 262 -14.87 -20.32 4.13
CA LYS A 262 -15.58 -21.40 3.44
C LYS A 262 -14.72 -22.67 3.36
N ALA A 263 -13.43 -22.56 3.07
CA ALA A 263 -12.51 -23.70 3.07
C ALA A 263 -12.35 -24.30 4.48
N ALA A 264 -12.25 -23.45 5.50
CA ALA A 264 -12.21 -23.88 6.89
C ALA A 264 -13.50 -24.57 7.35
N LEU A 265 -14.67 -24.10 6.92
CA LEU A 265 -15.94 -24.74 7.24
C LEU A 265 -16.12 -26.07 6.50
N ALA A 266 -15.67 -26.17 5.25
CA ALA A 266 -15.80 -27.40 4.45
C ALA A 266 -14.92 -28.54 4.98
N THR A 267 -13.75 -28.22 5.53
CA THR A 267 -12.79 -29.19 6.11
C THR A 267 -13.06 -29.48 7.59
N ARG A 268 -14.24 -29.08 8.10
CA ARG A 268 -14.53 -29.11 9.54
C ARG A 268 -15.03 -30.50 9.96
N ASN A 269 -14.21 -31.24 10.69
CA ASN A 269 -14.62 -32.46 11.39
C ASN A 269 -15.23 -32.16 12.78
N LYS A 270 -15.98 -33.13 13.32
CA LYS A 270 -16.48 -33.09 14.71
C LYS A 270 -15.30 -33.23 15.66
N LYS A 271 -15.20 -32.38 16.68
CA LYS A 271 -14.10 -32.40 17.65
C LYS A 271 -14.29 -33.63 18.54
N GLU A 272 -13.26 -34.47 18.65
CA GLU A 272 -13.22 -35.56 19.64
C GLU A 272 -12.76 -35.00 20.99
N SER A 273 -13.25 -35.59 22.07
CA SER A 273 -12.89 -35.23 23.45
C SER A 273 -11.83 -36.23 23.94
N LEU A 274 -10.56 -35.83 23.97
CA LEU A 274 -9.49 -36.60 24.60
C LEU A 274 -9.14 -36.02 25.97
N ASP A 275 -8.60 -36.87 26.85
CA ASP A 275 -8.02 -36.44 28.12
C ASP A 275 -6.79 -35.55 27.89
N HIS A 276 -6.72 -34.42 28.63
CA HIS A 276 -5.66 -33.43 28.49
C HIS A 276 -4.29 -33.93 28.90
N ALA A 277 -4.21 -34.77 29.93
CA ALA A 277 -2.95 -35.34 30.38
C ALA A 277 -2.36 -36.24 29.29
N GLN A 278 -3.23 -37.05 28.66
CA GLN A 278 -2.87 -37.86 27.50
C GLN A 278 -2.45 -36.98 26.31
N LEU A 279 -3.23 -35.96 25.95
CA LEU A 279 -2.93 -35.09 24.82
C LEU A 279 -1.58 -34.37 24.95
N LYS A 280 -1.25 -33.92 26.17
CA LYS A 280 0.05 -33.29 26.45
C LYS A 280 1.21 -34.28 26.35
N ALA A 281 1.01 -35.52 26.80
CA ALA A 281 2.01 -36.58 26.64
C ALA A 281 2.23 -36.89 25.14
N GLU A 282 1.16 -36.95 24.35
CA GLU A 282 1.22 -37.12 22.90
C GLU A 282 1.98 -35.98 22.23
N TRP A 283 1.69 -34.73 22.56
CA TRP A 283 2.43 -33.58 22.02
C TRP A 283 3.91 -33.60 22.40
N LYS A 284 4.25 -33.98 23.64
CA LYS A 284 5.65 -34.07 24.07
C LYS A 284 6.40 -35.17 23.32
N ASN A 285 5.76 -36.31 23.09
CA ASN A 285 6.32 -37.41 22.30
C ASN A 285 6.49 -37.01 20.83
N LEU A 286 5.50 -36.34 20.25
CA LEU A 286 5.55 -35.84 18.87
C LEU A 286 6.62 -34.75 18.69
N ALA A 287 6.78 -33.84 19.66
CA ALA A 287 7.87 -32.87 19.64
C ALA A 287 9.24 -33.58 19.65
N SER A 288 9.40 -34.58 20.53
CA SER A 288 10.65 -35.33 20.67
C SER A 288 10.99 -36.13 19.40
N SER A 289 10.01 -36.76 18.75
CA SER A 289 10.21 -37.52 17.51
C SER A 289 10.64 -36.65 16.32
N HIS A 290 10.32 -35.35 16.37
CA HIS A 290 10.76 -34.36 15.39
C HIS A 290 12.00 -33.56 15.83
N GLY A 291 12.75 -34.05 16.83
CA GLY A 291 14.03 -33.50 17.26
C GLY A 291 13.93 -32.25 18.14
N LEU A 292 12.77 -32.00 18.75
CA LEU A 292 12.54 -30.83 19.61
C LEU A 292 12.66 -31.20 21.10
N ASP A 293 13.78 -30.81 21.71
CA ASP A 293 13.96 -30.91 23.16
C ASP A 293 13.34 -29.69 23.87
N LEU A 294 12.04 -29.78 24.13
CA LEU A 294 11.28 -28.73 24.80
C LEU A 294 11.82 -28.41 26.19
N LYS A 295 12.31 -29.42 26.93
CA LYS A 295 12.82 -29.24 28.28
C LYS A 295 14.07 -28.35 28.25
N LYS A 296 15.02 -28.65 27.36
CA LYS A 296 16.24 -27.86 27.17
C LYS A 296 15.95 -26.42 26.75
N ILE A 297 14.96 -26.21 25.88
CA ILE A 297 14.52 -24.87 25.45
C ILE A 297 14.00 -24.05 26.64
N VAL A 298 13.15 -24.65 27.48
CA VAL A 298 12.59 -24.00 28.68
C VAL A 298 13.67 -23.74 29.74
N GLU A 299 14.58 -24.69 29.96
CA GLU A 299 15.69 -24.51 30.91
C GLU A 299 16.64 -23.39 30.46
N LYS A 300 17.00 -23.35 29.17
CA LYS A 300 17.81 -22.26 28.60
C LYS A 300 17.16 -20.89 28.83
N SER A 301 15.84 -20.77 28.64
CA SER A 301 15.15 -19.49 28.82
C SER A 301 15.16 -19.01 30.27
N ARG A 302 15.01 -19.92 31.24
CA ARG A 302 15.09 -19.58 32.67
C ARG A 302 16.44 -18.96 33.04
N HIS A 303 17.54 -19.51 32.52
CA HIS A 303 18.88 -18.96 32.73
C HIS A 303 19.13 -17.61 32.05
N GLN A 304 18.32 -17.25 31.05
CA GLN A 304 18.45 -16.02 30.26
C GLN A 304 17.37 -14.99 30.58
N SER A 305 16.55 -15.23 31.60
CA SER A 305 15.47 -14.34 32.02
C SER A 305 16.00 -13.00 32.54
N GLY A 306 15.24 -11.92 32.32
CA GLY A 306 15.61 -10.59 32.81
C GLY A 306 16.70 -9.87 32.00
N ARG A 307 17.02 -10.34 30.78
CA ARG A 307 17.88 -9.60 29.85
C ARG A 307 17.34 -8.18 29.64
N PRO A 308 18.12 -7.12 29.93
CA PRO A 308 17.69 -5.77 29.62
C PRO A 308 17.50 -5.62 28.11
N GLY A 309 16.47 -4.88 27.71
CA GLY A 309 16.33 -4.44 26.32
C GLY A 309 17.61 -3.72 25.89
N ASP A 310 18.06 -3.98 24.66
CA ASP A 310 19.32 -3.43 24.17
C ASP A 310 19.09 -1.98 23.75
N ALA A 311 19.48 -1.04 24.63
CA ALA A 311 19.37 0.40 24.36
C ALA A 311 20.13 0.82 23.08
N GLY A 312 21.20 0.10 22.70
CA GLY A 312 21.90 0.33 21.43
C GLY A 312 21.04 -0.01 20.21
N LYS A 313 20.16 -1.01 20.30
CA LYS A 313 19.21 -1.38 19.24
C LYS A 313 18.06 -0.38 19.08
N ALA A 314 17.75 0.43 20.10
CA ALA A 314 16.73 1.47 20.00
C ALA A 314 17.12 2.56 18.97
N GLY A 315 18.41 2.93 18.94
CA GLY A 315 18.97 3.84 17.94
C GLY A 315 18.81 3.31 16.51
N ASP A 316 19.15 2.04 16.28
CA ASP A 316 18.98 1.39 14.98
C ASP A 316 17.49 1.32 14.58
N ALA A 317 16.60 1.00 15.53
CA ALA A 317 15.17 0.91 15.31
C ALA A 317 14.52 2.25 14.92
N VAL A 318 14.85 3.33 15.64
CA VAL A 318 14.38 4.67 15.30
C VAL A 318 14.98 5.11 13.96
N ASN A 319 16.26 4.82 13.70
CA ASN A 319 16.86 5.16 12.41
C ASN A 319 16.16 4.47 11.24
N PHE A 320 15.92 3.16 11.35
CA PHE A 320 15.18 2.40 10.35
C PHE A 320 13.77 2.97 10.13
N ALA A 321 13.05 3.27 11.22
CA ALA A 321 11.70 3.81 11.15
C ALA A 321 11.67 5.19 10.46
N VAL A 322 12.60 6.09 10.81
CA VAL A 322 12.75 7.40 10.16
C VAL A 322 13.08 7.24 8.68
N GLU A 323 14.08 6.44 8.30
CA GLU A 323 14.45 6.23 6.89
C GLU A 323 13.26 5.68 6.08
N LYS A 324 12.54 4.69 6.63
CA LYS A 324 11.39 4.06 5.96
C LYS A 324 10.22 5.02 5.78
N LEU A 325 9.85 5.78 6.82
CA LEU A 325 8.72 6.71 6.77
C LEU A 325 9.06 7.93 5.89
N ALA A 326 10.27 8.49 6.03
CA ALA A 326 10.74 9.66 5.30
C ALA A 326 10.92 9.41 3.79
N GLU A 327 11.00 8.15 3.35
CA GLU A 327 11.07 7.82 1.92
C GLU A 327 9.78 8.21 1.18
N ARG A 328 8.62 8.07 1.83
CA ARG A 328 7.29 8.26 1.21
C ARG A 328 6.60 9.55 1.63
N GLU A 329 6.82 10.00 2.86
CA GLU A 329 6.16 11.16 3.46
C GLU A 329 7.18 12.11 4.10
N ASN A 330 6.94 13.42 4.03
CA ASN A 330 7.76 14.41 4.75
C ASN A 330 7.30 14.58 6.21
N PHE A 331 6.13 14.04 6.57
CA PHE A 331 5.56 14.08 7.90
C PHE A 331 5.21 12.66 8.35
N PHE A 332 5.50 12.33 9.60
CA PHE A 332 5.03 11.11 10.24
C PHE A 332 4.59 11.39 11.68
N SER A 333 3.48 10.79 12.09
CA SER A 333 2.99 10.91 13.47
C SER A 333 3.95 10.21 14.44
N ARG A 334 3.93 10.63 15.71
CA ARG A 334 4.69 9.95 16.78
C ARG A 334 4.34 8.47 16.88
N GLU A 335 3.06 8.15 16.70
CA GLU A 335 2.54 6.78 16.72
C GLU A 335 3.10 5.94 15.57
N ALA A 336 3.07 6.44 14.33
CA ALA A 336 3.64 5.73 13.18
C ALA A 336 5.14 5.47 13.34
N LEU A 337 5.88 6.45 13.89
CA LEU A 337 7.31 6.31 14.19
C LEU A 337 7.57 5.24 15.25
N MET A 338 6.79 5.26 16.34
CA MET A 338 6.89 4.29 17.42
C MET A 338 6.55 2.87 16.94
N ASP A 339 5.42 2.71 16.24
CA ASP A 339 4.96 1.42 15.72
C ASP A 339 5.99 0.79 14.78
N GLU A 340 6.59 1.59 13.88
CA GLU A 340 7.59 1.09 12.94
C GLU A 340 8.92 0.76 13.63
N ALA A 341 9.36 1.55 14.61
CA ALA A 341 10.56 1.26 15.38
C ALA A 341 10.41 -0.02 16.22
N LEU A 342 9.28 -0.19 16.90
CA LEU A 342 8.98 -1.40 17.67
C LEU A 342 8.81 -2.64 16.78
N ARG A 343 8.23 -2.47 15.58
CA ARG A 343 8.15 -3.54 14.58
C ARG A 343 9.54 -3.96 14.11
N PHE A 344 10.45 -3.02 13.88
CA PHE A 344 11.82 -3.33 13.48
C PHE A 344 12.60 -4.01 14.61
N GLY A 345 12.52 -3.46 15.83
CA GLY A 345 13.19 -3.96 17.02
C GLY A 345 12.54 -5.19 17.68
N LEU A 346 11.48 -5.76 17.08
CA LEU A 346 10.56 -6.76 17.61
C LEU A 346 11.12 -7.60 18.76
N GLY A 347 10.57 -7.39 19.97
CA GLY A 347 10.94 -8.12 21.18
C GLY A 347 12.25 -7.67 21.86
N TYR A 348 13.22 -7.14 21.10
CA TYR A 348 14.54 -6.76 21.60
C TYR A 348 14.69 -5.28 21.98
N VAL A 349 13.69 -4.46 21.65
CA VAL A 349 13.65 -3.03 21.97
C VAL A 349 12.38 -2.73 22.78
N ARG A 350 12.53 -2.00 23.89
CA ARG A 350 11.42 -1.58 24.74
C ARG A 350 10.83 -0.26 24.25
N LYS A 351 9.54 -0.06 24.50
CA LYS A 351 8.81 1.17 24.14
C LYS A 351 9.44 2.42 24.76
N GLU A 352 9.92 2.33 25.99
CA GLU A 352 10.55 3.42 26.72
C GLU A 352 11.92 3.79 26.12
N ASP A 353 12.66 2.81 25.60
CA ASP A 353 13.96 3.05 24.96
C ASP A 353 13.77 3.75 23.61
N VAL A 354 12.80 3.30 22.80
CA VAL A 354 12.41 4.00 21.55
C VAL A 354 11.98 5.43 21.86
N GLN A 355 11.16 5.62 22.90
CA GLN A 355 10.67 6.94 23.27
C GLN A 355 11.81 7.90 23.64
N ARG A 356 12.74 7.45 24.49
CA ARG A 356 13.92 8.24 24.88
C ARG A 356 14.80 8.57 23.68
N GLU A 357 14.95 7.65 22.73
CA GLU A 357 15.74 7.89 21.52
C GLU A 357 15.07 8.92 20.59
N ILE A 358 13.73 8.87 20.43
CA ILE A 358 12.98 9.89 19.68
C ILE A 358 13.16 11.27 20.33
N GLU A 359 13.06 11.34 21.67
CA GLU A 359 13.28 12.58 22.43
C GLU A 359 14.71 13.10 22.25
N ARG A 360 15.73 12.24 22.38
CA ARG A 360 17.14 12.60 22.14
C ARG A 360 17.33 13.20 20.75
N ARG A 361 16.77 12.58 19.71
CA ARG A 361 16.86 13.08 18.33
C ARG A 361 16.09 14.38 18.12
N THR A 362 14.99 14.56 18.83
CA THR A 362 14.24 15.83 18.84
C THR A 362 15.09 16.95 19.43
N VAL A 363 15.74 16.72 20.57
CA VAL A 363 16.62 17.70 21.23
C VAL A 363 17.86 18.02 20.38
N SER A 364 18.46 17.02 19.73
CA SER A 364 19.60 17.22 18.83
C SER A 364 19.26 17.96 17.53
N GLY A 365 17.95 18.07 17.22
CA GLY A 365 17.46 18.69 15.99
C GLY A 365 17.39 17.77 14.77
N GLU A 366 17.86 16.51 14.84
CA GLU A 366 17.72 15.50 13.78
C GLU A 366 16.24 15.28 13.40
N LEU A 367 15.37 15.21 14.42
CA LEU A 367 13.92 15.21 14.28
C LEU A 367 13.36 16.56 14.68
N GLN A 368 12.42 17.06 13.90
CA GLN A 368 11.84 18.38 14.05
C GLN A 368 10.35 18.23 14.32
N GLN A 369 9.90 18.61 15.52
CA GLN A 369 8.50 18.51 15.89
C GLN A 369 7.65 19.46 15.05
N ARG A 370 6.59 18.91 14.48
CA ARG A 370 5.72 19.59 13.53
C ARG A 370 4.27 19.14 13.71
N THR A 371 3.35 19.98 13.27
CA THR A 371 1.95 19.62 13.12
C THR A 371 1.67 19.32 11.65
N GLY A 372 1.14 18.13 11.39
CA GLY A 372 0.77 17.68 10.05
C GLY A 372 -0.69 17.24 10.00
N ARG A 373 -1.24 17.16 8.80
CA ARG A 373 -2.60 16.67 8.58
C ARG A 373 -2.58 15.16 8.33
N ILE A 374 -3.47 14.43 8.98
CA ILE A 374 -3.74 13.02 8.67
C ILE A 374 -5.24 12.84 8.48
N HIS A 375 -5.62 11.79 7.75
CA HIS A 375 -7.02 11.43 7.65
C HIS A 375 -7.39 10.55 8.85
N ASP A 376 -8.31 11.03 9.68
CA ASP A 376 -8.90 10.28 10.78
C ASP A 376 -10.09 9.48 10.25
N HIS A 377 -9.96 8.15 10.33
CA HIS A 377 -10.99 7.22 9.87
C HIS A 377 -12.23 7.21 10.77
N SER A 378 -12.10 7.60 12.04
CA SER A 378 -13.18 7.69 13.02
C SER A 378 -14.11 8.86 12.73
N ALA A 379 -13.52 10.02 12.42
CA ALA A 379 -14.21 11.26 12.09
C ALA A 379 -14.55 11.39 10.60
N ASP A 380 -14.01 10.50 9.75
CA ASP A 380 -14.04 10.56 8.28
C ASP A 380 -13.60 11.95 7.76
N ALA A 381 -12.58 12.51 8.42
CA ALA A 381 -12.16 13.89 8.25
C ALA A 381 -10.63 14.02 8.26
N THR A 382 -10.12 15.12 7.71
CA THR A 382 -8.71 15.47 7.84
C THR A 382 -8.50 16.22 9.16
N VAL A 383 -7.63 15.71 10.01
CA VAL A 383 -7.32 16.27 11.33
C VAL A 383 -5.85 16.65 11.42
N GLU A 384 -5.54 17.62 12.27
CA GLU A 384 -4.15 18.00 12.58
C GLU A 384 -3.62 17.18 13.75
N VAL A 385 -2.42 16.62 13.60
CA VAL A 385 -1.75 15.84 14.63
C VAL A 385 -0.30 16.26 14.79
N ALA A 386 0.18 16.19 16.02
CA ALA A 386 1.60 16.35 16.32
C ALA A 386 2.40 15.15 15.80
N GLY A 387 3.58 15.44 15.26
CA GLY A 387 4.50 14.45 14.75
C GLY A 387 5.85 15.08 14.43
N TYR A 388 6.52 14.51 13.45
CA TYR A 388 7.89 14.87 13.13
C TYR A 388 8.12 14.99 11.63
N THR A 389 9.10 15.83 11.28
CA THR A 389 9.82 15.79 10.01
C THR A 389 11.31 15.66 10.29
N THR A 390 12.13 15.47 9.26
CA THR A 390 13.59 15.39 9.40
C THR A 390 14.25 16.73 9.10
N ALA A 391 15.37 17.03 9.77
CA ALA A 391 16.19 18.20 9.45
C ALA A 391 16.58 18.24 7.96
N ALA A 392 16.96 17.08 7.40
CA ALA A 392 17.35 16.95 6.00
C ALA A 392 16.20 17.25 5.02
N ALA A 393 14.94 17.00 5.38
CA ALA A 393 13.78 17.38 4.56
C ALA A 393 13.59 18.91 4.54
N LEU A 394 13.67 19.54 5.71
CA LEU A 394 13.55 21.01 5.83
C LEU A 394 14.69 21.74 5.12
N GLU A 395 15.93 21.29 5.30
CA GLU A 395 17.11 21.87 4.65
C GLU A 395 16.99 21.77 3.12
N ARG A 396 16.57 20.61 2.61
CA ARG A 396 16.39 20.39 1.18
C ARG A 396 15.36 21.33 0.58
N GLU A 397 14.20 21.47 1.23
CA GLU A 397 13.17 22.39 0.77
C GLU A 397 13.64 23.85 0.88
N THR A 398 14.28 24.23 1.98
CA THR A 398 14.82 25.59 2.17
C THR A 398 15.84 25.95 1.10
N SER A 399 16.79 25.04 0.81
CA SER A 399 17.81 25.24 -0.23
C SER A 399 17.18 25.30 -1.62
N MET A 400 16.20 24.44 -1.90
CA MET A 400 15.46 24.47 -3.17
C MET A 400 14.76 25.81 -3.38
N LEU A 401 14.01 26.30 -2.39
CA LEU A 401 13.31 27.58 -2.47
C LEU A 401 14.26 28.76 -2.62
N ALA A 402 15.41 28.76 -1.94
CA ALA A 402 16.43 29.80 -2.08
C ALA A 402 17.00 29.86 -3.51
N ARG A 403 17.22 28.70 -4.15
CA ARG A 403 17.68 28.62 -5.55
C ARG A 403 16.63 29.10 -6.54
N LEU A 404 15.35 28.85 -6.27
CA LEU A 404 14.24 29.38 -7.07
C LEU A 404 14.19 30.90 -7.00
N GLU A 405 14.37 31.48 -5.81
CA GLU A 405 14.41 32.93 -5.65
C GLU A 405 15.59 33.55 -6.41
N ALA A 406 16.79 32.96 -6.28
CA ALA A 406 17.98 33.39 -7.00
C ALA A 406 17.89 33.22 -8.53
N ALA A 407 16.95 32.42 -9.03
CA ALA A 407 16.72 32.22 -10.46
C ALA A 407 15.86 33.31 -11.11
N LYS A 408 15.21 34.18 -10.32
CA LYS A 408 14.40 35.28 -10.85
C LYS A 408 15.27 36.34 -11.52
N ASN A 409 14.80 36.88 -12.64
CA ASN A 409 15.51 37.93 -13.40
C ASN A 409 16.98 37.61 -13.71
N SER A 410 17.33 36.32 -13.84
CA SER A 410 18.72 35.85 -13.96
C SER A 410 19.14 35.54 -15.40
N VAL A 411 18.23 35.63 -16.37
CA VAL A 411 18.51 35.44 -17.80
C VAL A 411 17.83 36.53 -18.63
N GLN A 412 18.31 36.73 -19.86
CA GLN A 412 17.63 37.59 -20.83
C GLN A 412 16.35 36.93 -21.36
N PRO A 413 15.37 37.65 -21.90
CA PRO A 413 14.27 37.04 -22.65
C PRO A 413 14.77 36.19 -23.84
N LEU A 414 13.98 35.21 -24.30
CA LEU A 414 14.30 34.49 -25.55
C LEU A 414 14.06 35.37 -26.77
N LEU A 415 12.98 36.16 -26.73
CA LEU A 415 12.58 37.08 -27.79
C LEU A 415 12.17 38.44 -27.22
N SER A 416 12.26 39.47 -28.06
CA SER A 416 11.63 40.75 -27.77
C SER A 416 10.10 40.64 -27.81
N ALA A 417 9.38 41.61 -27.25
CA ALA A 417 7.92 41.64 -27.31
C ALA A 417 7.40 41.63 -28.77
N ARG A 418 8.05 42.41 -29.65
CA ARG A 418 7.71 42.49 -31.08
C ARG A 418 7.92 41.16 -31.80
N ASP A 419 9.07 40.51 -31.56
CA ASP A 419 9.38 39.22 -32.21
C ASP A 419 8.47 38.10 -31.69
N THR A 420 8.10 38.18 -30.41
CA THR A 420 7.14 37.26 -29.80
C THR A 420 5.77 37.38 -30.47
N GLU A 421 5.25 38.60 -30.66
CA GLU A 421 3.96 38.82 -31.32
C GLU A 421 3.95 38.26 -32.74
N ASN A 422 5.02 38.51 -33.50
CA ASN A 422 5.18 37.99 -34.87
C ASN A 422 5.17 36.45 -34.90
N LEU A 423 5.96 35.81 -34.04
CA LEU A 423 6.02 34.35 -33.95
C LEU A 423 4.67 33.74 -33.55
N LEU A 424 3.98 34.33 -32.57
CA LEU A 424 2.69 33.84 -32.10
C LEU A 424 1.62 33.98 -33.19
N ARG A 425 1.57 35.11 -33.89
CA ARG A 425 0.64 35.32 -35.02
C ARG A 425 0.81 34.26 -36.09
N GLU A 426 2.05 33.99 -36.50
CA GLU A 426 2.37 32.96 -37.49
C GLU A 426 2.01 31.55 -37.00
N THR A 427 2.36 31.23 -35.75
CA THR A 427 2.15 29.90 -35.16
C THR A 427 0.65 29.61 -34.97
N VAL A 428 -0.12 30.57 -34.50
CA VAL A 428 -1.58 30.48 -34.37
C VAL A 428 -2.21 30.31 -35.75
N GLN A 429 -1.83 31.12 -36.74
CA GLN A 429 -2.36 31.00 -38.10
C GLN A 429 -2.10 29.61 -38.71
N LYS A 430 -0.88 29.09 -38.58
CA LYS A 430 -0.52 27.73 -39.03
C LYS A 430 -1.30 26.64 -38.30
N SER A 431 -1.55 26.81 -37.01
CA SER A 431 -2.31 25.85 -36.19
C SER A 431 -3.79 25.86 -36.57
N THR A 432 -4.39 27.04 -36.73
CA THR A 432 -5.78 27.22 -37.16
C THR A 432 -6.01 26.63 -38.55
N ALA A 433 -5.06 26.79 -39.48
CA ALA A 433 -5.13 26.16 -40.81
C ALA A 433 -5.14 24.61 -40.76
N LYS A 434 -4.63 24.01 -39.67
CA LYS A 434 -4.68 22.57 -39.40
C LYS A 434 -5.88 22.16 -38.55
N GLY A 435 -6.80 23.10 -38.26
CA GLY A 435 -8.00 22.87 -37.43
C GLY A 435 -7.76 22.94 -35.92
N TYR A 436 -6.61 23.44 -35.47
CA TYR A 436 -6.30 23.57 -34.04
C TYR A 436 -6.40 25.02 -33.58
N ILE A 437 -7.38 25.29 -32.72
CA ILE A 437 -7.58 26.61 -32.11
C ILE A 437 -6.77 26.68 -30.82
N TRP A 438 -6.00 27.75 -30.67
CA TRP A 438 -5.25 28.02 -29.45
C TRP A 438 -6.17 28.60 -28.38
N THR A 439 -6.04 28.09 -27.16
CA THR A 439 -6.74 28.64 -26.00
C THR A 439 -6.02 29.89 -25.50
N ARG A 440 -6.72 30.74 -24.73
CA ARG A 440 -6.11 31.93 -24.11
C ARG A 440 -4.91 31.56 -23.23
N GLY A 441 -5.04 30.50 -22.43
CA GLY A 441 -3.96 30.02 -21.56
C GLY A 441 -2.74 29.52 -22.35
N GLN A 442 -2.92 28.86 -23.49
CA GLN A 442 -1.81 28.44 -24.36
C GLN A 442 -1.05 29.63 -24.94
N PHE A 443 -1.78 30.66 -25.38
CA PHE A 443 -1.19 31.90 -25.90
C PHE A 443 -0.38 32.61 -24.81
N GLN A 444 -0.99 32.89 -23.65
CA GLN A 444 -0.35 33.59 -22.54
C GLN A 444 0.86 32.83 -21.99
N ALA A 445 0.77 31.50 -21.87
CA ALA A 445 1.90 30.68 -21.44
C ALA A 445 3.06 30.75 -22.43
N THR A 446 2.79 30.65 -23.74
CA THR A 446 3.84 30.70 -24.76
C THR A 446 4.48 32.08 -24.83
N GLU A 447 3.67 33.14 -24.82
CA GLU A 447 4.15 34.53 -24.77
C GLU A 447 5.06 34.77 -23.55
N GLY A 448 4.58 34.39 -22.37
CA GLY A 448 5.32 34.58 -21.13
C GLY A 448 6.62 33.78 -21.08
N LEU A 449 6.64 32.54 -21.57
CA LEU A 449 7.86 31.73 -21.65
C LEU A 449 8.91 32.30 -22.62
N LEU A 450 8.47 32.97 -23.69
CA LEU A 450 9.37 33.64 -24.64
C LEU A 450 9.96 34.94 -24.08
N GLN A 451 9.20 35.65 -23.25
CA GLN A 451 9.57 36.97 -22.73
C GLN A 451 10.17 36.96 -21.32
N THR A 452 10.07 35.85 -20.59
CA THR A 452 10.51 35.77 -19.18
C THR A 452 12.02 35.97 -19.02
N THR A 453 12.38 36.67 -17.95
CA THR A 453 13.74 36.87 -17.45
C THR A 453 14.12 35.87 -16.36
N ASP A 454 13.19 35.02 -15.93
CA ASP A 454 13.44 33.97 -14.96
C ASP A 454 14.11 32.76 -15.63
N ARG A 455 15.13 32.21 -14.97
CA ARG A 455 15.81 31.01 -15.48
C ARG A 455 14.99 29.74 -15.25
N ILE A 456 14.16 29.73 -14.21
CA ILE A 456 13.31 28.61 -13.83
C ILE A 456 11.86 29.07 -13.85
N VAL A 457 11.04 28.42 -14.68
CA VAL A 457 9.63 28.77 -14.87
C VAL A 457 8.76 27.53 -14.84
N ALA A 458 7.53 27.69 -14.35
CA ALA A 458 6.56 26.62 -14.25
C ALA A 458 5.36 26.82 -15.18
N VAL A 459 4.79 25.71 -15.63
CA VAL A 459 3.55 25.68 -16.40
C VAL A 459 2.61 24.69 -15.73
N GLN A 460 1.58 25.20 -15.07
CA GLN A 460 0.46 24.42 -14.60
C GLN A 460 -0.46 24.17 -15.78
N GLY A 461 -0.90 22.94 -15.99
CA GLY A 461 -2.13 22.78 -16.73
C GLY A 461 -2.81 21.47 -16.48
N TYR A 462 -4.09 21.42 -16.76
CA TYR A 462 -4.90 20.22 -16.58
C TYR A 462 -4.60 19.15 -17.64
N ALA A 463 -4.96 17.91 -17.33
CA ALA A 463 -4.93 16.81 -18.29
C ALA A 463 -5.71 17.18 -19.56
N GLY A 464 -5.03 17.10 -20.71
CA GLY A 464 -5.67 17.36 -22.01
C GLY A 464 -5.67 18.82 -22.48
N THR A 465 -4.90 19.72 -21.87
CA THR A 465 -4.75 21.13 -22.32
C THR A 465 -3.69 21.35 -23.41
N ALA A 466 -3.20 20.26 -24.04
CA ALA A 466 -2.18 20.28 -25.10
C ALA A 466 -0.84 20.99 -24.76
N LYS A 467 -0.43 20.96 -23.47
CA LYS A 467 0.84 21.53 -22.98
C LYS A 467 2.04 21.14 -23.83
N THR A 468 2.20 19.85 -24.11
CA THR A 468 3.39 19.28 -24.77
C THR A 468 3.40 19.58 -26.28
N THR A 469 2.26 19.35 -26.96
CA THR A 469 2.16 19.45 -28.42
C THR A 469 2.03 20.88 -28.93
N THR A 470 1.64 21.83 -28.07
CA THR A 470 1.43 23.24 -28.44
C THR A 470 2.49 24.14 -27.80
N VAL A 471 2.43 24.30 -26.47
CA VAL A 471 3.31 25.25 -25.75
C VAL A 471 4.76 24.79 -25.79
N LEU A 472 5.07 23.59 -25.27
CA LEU A 472 6.45 23.10 -25.24
C LEU A 472 7.04 22.92 -26.64
N LYS A 473 6.23 22.52 -27.64
CA LYS A 473 6.68 22.40 -29.03
C LYS A 473 7.13 23.75 -29.58
N THR A 474 6.32 24.79 -29.41
CA THR A 474 6.64 26.15 -29.87
C THR A 474 7.91 26.68 -29.20
N ILE A 475 8.01 26.51 -27.87
CA ILE A 475 9.19 26.93 -27.11
C ILE A 475 10.43 26.12 -27.49
N SER A 476 10.31 24.80 -27.68
CA SER A 476 11.42 23.94 -28.11
C SER A 476 11.93 24.32 -29.49
N ASP A 477 11.05 24.66 -30.43
CA ASP A 477 11.45 25.05 -31.78
C ASP A 477 12.15 26.42 -31.76
N GLU A 478 11.70 27.37 -30.95
CA GLU A 478 12.39 28.66 -30.78
C GLU A 478 13.74 28.52 -30.07
N LEU A 479 13.83 27.72 -29.00
CA LEU A 479 15.08 27.44 -28.31
C LEU A 479 16.14 26.87 -29.28
N ARG A 480 15.76 25.97 -30.19
CA ARG A 480 16.66 25.47 -31.23
C ARG A 480 17.13 26.57 -32.17
N ARG A 481 16.22 27.44 -32.64
CA ARG A 481 16.57 28.59 -33.49
C ARG A 481 17.58 29.52 -32.81
N GLN A 482 17.48 29.67 -31.49
CA GLN A 482 18.38 30.49 -30.67
C GLN A 482 19.69 29.77 -30.27
N GLY A 483 19.91 28.55 -30.76
CA GLY A 483 21.14 27.77 -30.53
C GLY A 483 21.23 27.09 -29.17
N TYR A 484 20.11 26.83 -28.50
CA TYR A 484 20.11 26.09 -27.23
C TYR A 484 20.26 24.58 -27.46
N ALA A 485 21.10 23.94 -26.66
CA ALA A 485 21.09 22.49 -26.49
C ALA A 485 19.93 22.11 -25.56
N ILE A 486 18.94 21.39 -26.11
CA ILE A 486 17.72 21.04 -25.39
C ILE A 486 17.83 19.63 -24.82
N THR A 487 17.51 19.47 -23.53
CA THR A 487 17.32 18.15 -22.91
C THR A 487 15.87 17.98 -22.48
N GLY A 488 15.17 17.02 -23.08
CA GLY A 488 13.82 16.64 -22.68
C GLY A 488 13.84 15.64 -21.53
N MET A 489 13.01 15.86 -20.51
CA MET A 489 12.92 14.97 -19.37
C MET A 489 11.48 14.67 -18.97
N ALA A 490 11.25 13.46 -18.47
CA ALA A 490 10.00 13.09 -17.81
C ALA A 490 10.25 12.07 -16.68
N PRO A 491 9.32 11.91 -15.72
CA PRO A 491 9.44 10.94 -14.63
C PRO A 491 9.49 9.48 -15.10
N THR A 492 8.72 9.14 -16.14
CA THR A 492 8.55 7.77 -16.64
C THR A 492 9.08 7.61 -18.07
N HIS A 493 9.43 6.36 -18.43
CA HIS A 493 9.88 6.07 -19.80
C HIS A 493 8.78 6.31 -20.84
N SER A 494 7.52 5.98 -20.54
CA SER A 494 6.39 6.23 -21.44
C SER A 494 6.18 7.72 -21.69
N ALA A 495 6.21 8.56 -20.65
CA ALA A 495 6.12 10.01 -20.79
C ALA A 495 7.33 10.59 -21.55
N THR A 496 8.52 10.02 -21.34
CA THR A 496 9.73 10.39 -22.08
C THR A 496 9.55 10.11 -23.58
N GLY A 497 8.98 8.97 -23.95
CA GLY A 497 8.70 8.62 -25.35
C GLY A 497 7.75 9.62 -26.00
N THR A 498 6.62 9.91 -25.36
CA THR A 498 5.64 10.90 -25.84
C THR A 498 6.25 12.30 -25.98
N LEU A 499 7.05 12.73 -25.00
CA LEU A 499 7.75 14.02 -25.05
C LEU A 499 8.75 14.08 -26.20
N SER A 500 9.54 13.01 -26.41
CA SER A 500 10.55 12.93 -27.46
C SER A 500 9.91 12.99 -28.84
N GLU A 501 8.81 12.26 -29.05
CA GLU A 501 8.03 12.27 -30.29
C GLU A 501 7.43 13.66 -30.55
N ALA A 502 6.75 14.24 -29.56
CA ALA A 502 6.10 15.54 -29.69
C ALA A 502 7.08 16.68 -29.99
N LEU A 503 8.25 16.68 -29.35
CA LEU A 503 9.23 17.76 -29.47
C LEU A 503 10.31 17.48 -30.53
N SER A 504 10.46 16.23 -30.99
CA SER A 504 11.55 15.75 -31.84
C SER A 504 12.94 15.92 -31.20
N ILE A 505 13.04 15.73 -29.88
CA ILE A 505 14.29 15.79 -29.09
C ILE A 505 14.61 14.43 -28.48
N ASP A 506 15.88 14.25 -28.10
CA ASP A 506 16.28 13.14 -27.24
C ASP A 506 15.74 13.35 -25.82
N GLY A 507 14.72 12.59 -25.45
CA GLY A 507 14.20 12.53 -24.10
C GLY A 507 14.92 11.49 -23.24
N LYS A 508 15.07 11.78 -21.95
CA LYS A 508 15.52 10.81 -20.94
C LYS A 508 14.68 10.91 -19.68
N THR A 509 14.64 9.86 -18.86
CA THR A 509 13.99 9.99 -17.56
C THR A 509 14.76 10.95 -16.65
N VAL A 510 14.07 11.69 -15.77
CA VAL A 510 14.73 12.58 -14.81
C VAL A 510 15.76 11.82 -13.97
N ALA A 511 15.42 10.62 -13.49
CA ALA A 511 16.36 9.78 -12.75
C ALA A 511 17.65 9.47 -13.55
N LYS A 512 17.53 9.18 -14.86
CA LYS A 512 18.70 8.97 -15.72
C LYS A 512 19.48 10.27 -15.93
N ALA A 513 18.80 11.39 -16.15
CA ALA A 513 19.44 12.69 -16.32
C ALA A 513 20.28 13.06 -15.10
N LEU A 514 19.73 12.93 -13.89
CA LEU A 514 20.45 13.23 -12.65
C LEU A 514 21.71 12.36 -12.46
N VAL A 515 21.65 11.08 -12.84
CA VAL A 515 22.83 10.20 -12.83
C VAL A 515 23.86 10.63 -13.88
N ASP A 516 23.41 10.94 -15.10
CA ASP A 516 24.29 11.44 -16.17
C ASP A 516 24.98 12.75 -15.72
N PHE A 517 24.26 13.67 -15.06
CA PHE A 517 24.78 14.94 -14.53
C PHE A 517 25.77 14.75 -13.37
N ALA A 518 25.50 13.80 -12.47
CA ALA A 518 26.39 13.50 -11.36
C ALA A 518 27.70 12.83 -11.81
N ASN A 519 27.65 12.01 -12.86
CA ASN A 519 28.82 11.29 -13.39
C ASN A 519 29.62 12.10 -14.41
N ALA A 520 29.11 13.26 -14.85
CA ALA A 520 29.79 14.09 -15.81
C ALA A 520 31.04 14.75 -15.19
N ASN A 521 32.18 14.06 -15.27
CA ASN A 521 33.51 14.66 -15.38
C ASN A 521 33.74 15.30 -16.77
N GLN A 522 32.72 15.34 -17.64
CA GLN A 522 32.79 15.96 -18.95
C GLN A 522 32.67 17.48 -18.84
N PRO A 523 33.43 18.27 -19.64
CA PRO A 523 33.20 19.70 -19.75
C PRO A 523 31.74 19.92 -20.13
N ARG A 524 31.00 20.69 -19.31
CA ARG A 524 29.63 21.11 -19.64
C ARG A 524 29.64 21.61 -21.07
N ALA A 525 28.69 21.16 -21.90
CA ALA A 525 28.59 21.62 -23.28
C ALA A 525 28.72 23.14 -23.30
N ALA A 526 29.81 23.65 -23.89
CA ALA A 526 30.07 25.06 -23.99
C ALA A 526 28.94 25.67 -24.83
N GLY A 527 28.05 26.45 -24.21
CA GLY A 527 26.91 27.04 -24.90
C GLY A 527 25.63 27.12 -24.07
N LYS A 528 24.56 27.63 -24.70
CA LYS A 528 23.26 27.84 -24.08
C LYS A 528 22.54 26.50 -23.87
N GLN A 529 22.04 26.24 -22.66
CA GLN A 529 21.31 24.99 -22.35
C GLN A 529 19.87 25.27 -21.93
N ALA A 530 18.95 24.40 -22.33
CA ALA A 530 17.56 24.43 -21.90
C ALA A 530 17.05 23.03 -21.56
N TRP A 531 16.44 22.86 -20.39
CA TRP A 531 15.89 21.61 -19.91
C TRP A 531 14.37 21.74 -19.82
N LEU A 532 13.68 20.85 -20.52
CA LEU A 532 12.23 20.81 -20.59
C LEU A 532 11.75 19.58 -19.85
N VAL A 533 10.97 19.76 -18.80
CA VAL A 533 10.50 18.66 -17.94
C VAL A 533 8.99 18.58 -18.02
N ASP A 534 8.47 17.48 -18.55
CA ASP A 534 7.04 17.18 -18.58
C ASP A 534 6.64 16.28 -17.41
N GLU A 535 5.37 16.34 -16.99
CA GLU A 535 4.82 15.64 -15.82
C GLU A 535 5.60 15.91 -14.51
N ALA A 536 6.06 17.14 -14.32
CA ALA A 536 6.86 17.58 -13.17
C ALA A 536 6.18 17.37 -11.80
N SER A 537 4.84 17.27 -11.76
CA SER A 537 4.08 16.97 -10.53
C SER A 537 4.31 15.56 -9.98
N MET A 538 4.89 14.65 -10.76
CA MET A 538 5.26 13.31 -10.31
C MET A 538 6.70 13.24 -9.74
N LEU A 539 7.46 14.34 -9.77
CA LEU A 539 8.81 14.38 -9.21
C LEU A 539 8.76 14.52 -7.68
N SER A 540 9.62 13.76 -7.01
CA SER A 540 9.80 13.89 -5.56
C SER A 540 10.57 15.14 -5.20
N THR A 541 10.47 15.56 -3.93
CA THR A 541 11.24 16.72 -3.44
C THR A 541 12.74 16.54 -3.60
N LYS A 542 13.21 15.30 -3.45
CA LYS A 542 14.61 14.93 -3.69
C LYS A 542 15.02 15.12 -5.16
N GLN A 543 14.21 14.61 -6.09
CA GLN A 543 14.49 14.73 -7.52
C GLN A 543 14.43 16.18 -7.99
N MET A 544 13.41 16.93 -7.56
CA MET A 544 13.23 18.34 -7.96
C MET A 544 14.37 19.23 -7.43
N ALA A 545 14.73 19.09 -6.14
CA ALA A 545 15.82 19.88 -5.56
C ALA A 545 17.17 19.61 -6.25
N GLU A 546 17.48 18.35 -6.55
CA GLU A 546 18.70 18.00 -7.27
C GLU A 546 18.66 18.49 -8.73
N LEU A 547 17.51 18.43 -9.39
CA LEU A 547 17.34 18.95 -10.75
C LEU A 547 17.57 20.47 -10.81
N ILE A 548 16.97 21.23 -9.89
CA ILE A 548 17.17 22.69 -9.77
C ILE A 548 18.64 23.02 -9.49
N ARG A 549 19.27 22.29 -8.57
CA ARG A 549 20.70 22.46 -8.25
C ARG A 549 21.56 22.22 -9.50
N GLN A 550 21.29 21.15 -10.24
CA GLN A 550 22.04 20.82 -11.45
C GLN A 550 21.79 21.81 -12.58
N SER A 551 20.57 22.36 -12.72
CA SER A 551 20.27 23.36 -13.76
C SER A 551 20.98 24.67 -13.49
N GLU A 552 21.05 25.09 -12.22
CA GLU A 552 21.83 26.26 -11.82
C GLU A 552 23.31 26.08 -12.13
N VAL A 553 23.85 24.93 -11.75
CA VAL A 553 25.23 24.55 -12.02
C VAL A 553 25.49 24.56 -13.54
N ALA A 554 24.57 24.04 -14.36
CA ALA A 554 24.69 24.05 -15.81
C ALA A 554 24.44 25.42 -16.47
N GLY A 555 23.91 26.40 -15.74
CA GLY A 555 23.40 27.64 -16.35
C GLY A 555 22.21 27.40 -17.28
N ALA A 556 21.51 26.28 -17.14
CA ALA A 556 20.42 25.89 -18.02
C ALA A 556 19.13 26.63 -17.68
N ARG A 557 18.37 27.04 -18.70
CA ARG A 557 16.95 27.41 -18.52
C ARG A 557 16.15 26.16 -18.19
N LEU A 558 15.36 26.18 -17.13
CA LEU A 558 14.55 25.04 -16.70
C LEU A 558 13.07 25.38 -16.82
N ILE A 559 12.37 24.65 -17.69
CA ILE A 559 10.92 24.78 -17.87
C ILE A 559 10.26 23.52 -17.30
N LEU A 560 9.46 23.71 -16.25
CA LEU A 560 8.78 22.64 -15.52
C LEU A 560 7.29 22.65 -15.87
N VAL A 561 6.80 21.58 -16.49
CA VAL A 561 5.41 21.44 -16.92
C VAL A 561 4.76 20.30 -16.15
N GLY A 562 3.58 20.54 -15.59
CA GLY A 562 2.91 19.52 -14.79
C GLY A 562 1.48 19.87 -14.40
N ASP A 563 0.91 19.01 -13.56
CA ASP A 563 -0.46 19.14 -13.09
C ASP A 563 -0.56 18.75 -11.61
N THR A 564 -0.73 19.73 -10.71
CA THR A 564 -0.86 19.49 -9.27
C THR A 564 -2.15 18.77 -8.87
N LYS A 565 -3.17 18.75 -9.75
CA LYS A 565 -4.43 18.03 -9.53
C LYS A 565 -4.31 16.53 -9.84
N GLN A 566 -3.30 16.11 -10.60
CA GLN A 566 -3.02 14.69 -10.83
C GLN A 566 -2.30 14.05 -9.63
N LEU A 567 -2.15 12.73 -9.71
CA LEU A 567 -1.41 11.94 -8.71
C LEU A 567 0.02 12.45 -8.58
N ALA A 568 0.45 12.63 -7.33
CA ALA A 568 1.80 13.07 -6.98
C ALA A 568 2.80 11.91 -7.03
N SER A 569 4.08 12.23 -6.79
CA SER A 569 5.14 11.22 -6.63
C SER A 569 4.81 10.21 -5.54
N GLN A 570 5.30 8.97 -5.67
CA GLN A 570 5.23 7.98 -4.59
C GLN A 570 6.21 8.32 -3.45
N GLU A 571 7.34 8.95 -3.78
CA GLU A 571 8.32 9.46 -2.81
C GLU A 571 7.86 10.78 -2.18
N ALA A 572 8.50 11.18 -1.07
CA ALA A 572 8.08 12.30 -0.22
C ALA A 572 7.96 13.69 -0.91
N GLY A 573 6.87 14.37 -0.53
CA GLY A 573 6.54 15.76 -0.85
C GLY A 573 5.89 16.03 -2.21
N ALA A 574 5.52 17.28 -2.41
CA ALA A 574 4.86 17.84 -3.60
C ALA A 574 5.63 19.07 -4.08
N ALA A 575 6.87 18.86 -4.53
CA ALA A 575 7.79 19.96 -4.86
C ALA A 575 7.31 20.87 -5.99
N PHE A 576 6.58 20.33 -6.98
CA PHE A 576 6.06 21.16 -8.08
C PHE A 576 5.09 22.24 -7.59
N ARG A 577 4.31 21.99 -6.52
CA ARG A 577 3.46 23.00 -5.88
C ARG A 577 4.29 24.12 -5.25
N GLN A 578 5.35 23.77 -4.53
CA GLN A 578 6.31 24.75 -3.96
C GLN A 578 7.01 25.57 -5.04
N VAL A 579 7.35 24.95 -6.19
CA VAL A 579 7.90 25.67 -7.34
C VAL A 579 6.88 26.70 -7.82
N GLN A 580 5.62 26.32 -8.03
CA GLN A 580 4.57 27.22 -8.51
C GLN A 580 4.35 28.45 -7.61
N GLU A 581 4.48 28.26 -6.30
CA GLU A 581 4.35 29.33 -5.31
C GLU A 581 5.52 30.33 -5.33
N LYS A 582 6.68 29.94 -5.86
CA LYS A 582 7.92 30.74 -5.82
C LYS A 582 8.46 31.20 -7.17
N THR A 583 8.00 30.62 -8.28
CA THR A 583 8.40 30.99 -9.64
C THR A 583 7.24 31.56 -10.43
N GLN A 584 7.53 32.32 -11.50
CA GLN A 584 6.52 32.66 -12.49
C GLN A 584 5.86 31.38 -13.03
N THR A 585 4.53 31.30 -12.90
CA THR A 585 3.74 30.14 -13.29
C THR A 585 2.68 30.55 -14.29
N PHE A 586 2.66 29.90 -15.45
CA PHE A 586 1.61 30.05 -16.45
C PHE A 586 0.59 28.93 -16.31
N VAL A 587 -0.71 29.25 -16.49
CA VAL A 587 -1.81 28.30 -16.27
C VAL A 587 -2.53 27.99 -17.58
N LEU A 588 -2.69 26.69 -17.86
CA LEU A 588 -3.54 26.17 -18.93
C LEU A 588 -4.70 25.40 -18.30
N ASP A 589 -5.84 26.07 -18.19
CA ASP A 589 -7.08 25.61 -17.56
C ASP A 589 -8.11 25.05 -18.55
N GLU A 590 -8.03 25.40 -19.83
CA GLU A 590 -8.99 24.92 -20.83
C GLU A 590 -8.61 23.55 -21.42
N ILE A 591 -9.50 22.57 -21.23
CA ILE A 591 -9.34 21.20 -21.72
C ILE A 591 -9.80 21.09 -23.18
N VAL A 592 -8.94 20.52 -24.04
CA VAL A 592 -9.17 20.34 -25.48
C VAL A 592 -9.14 18.87 -25.93
N ARG A 593 -8.97 17.93 -24.99
CA ARG A 593 -8.87 16.49 -25.28
C ARG A 593 -10.22 15.85 -25.59
N GLN A 594 -11.24 16.15 -24.76
CA GLN A 594 -12.54 15.49 -24.89
C GLN A 594 -13.28 15.99 -26.12
N VAL A 595 -13.93 15.06 -26.83
CA VAL A 595 -14.64 15.36 -28.08
C VAL A 595 -16.13 15.61 -27.90
N ASN A 596 -16.67 15.37 -26.70
CA ASN A 596 -18.07 15.64 -26.37
C ASN A 596 -18.18 16.43 -25.06
N GLN A 597 -19.30 17.12 -24.91
CA GLN A 597 -19.52 18.05 -23.81
C GLN A 597 -19.64 17.36 -22.46
N ASP A 598 -20.32 16.21 -22.37
CA ASP A 598 -20.50 15.51 -21.09
C ASP A 598 -19.18 14.96 -20.53
N ALA A 599 -18.33 14.36 -21.36
CA ALA A 599 -17.01 13.92 -20.92
C ALA A 599 -16.14 15.12 -20.51
N LYS A 600 -16.21 16.25 -21.25
CA LYS A 600 -15.49 17.48 -20.89
C LYS A 600 -15.95 18.01 -19.53
N SER A 601 -17.26 18.21 -19.36
CA SER A 601 -17.87 18.69 -18.11
C SER A 601 -17.60 17.74 -16.94
N ALA A 602 -17.65 16.42 -17.13
CA ALA A 602 -17.34 15.45 -16.09
C ALA A 602 -15.89 15.61 -15.57
N VAL A 603 -14.93 15.81 -16.48
CA VAL A 603 -13.53 16.03 -16.12
C VAL A 603 -13.35 17.39 -15.43
N GLU A 604 -13.93 18.46 -15.94
CA GLU A 604 -13.88 19.80 -15.34
C GLU A 604 -14.44 19.80 -13.91
N LYS A 605 -15.62 19.21 -13.70
CA LYS A 605 -16.24 19.10 -12.38
C LYS A 605 -15.41 18.27 -11.40
N SER A 606 -14.70 17.25 -11.88
CA SER A 606 -13.78 16.48 -11.04
C SER A 606 -12.55 17.30 -10.57
N ILE A 607 -12.08 18.25 -11.38
CA ILE A 607 -11.00 19.19 -11.01
C ILE A 607 -11.48 20.18 -9.94
N GLU A 608 -12.71 20.67 -10.08
CA GLU A 608 -13.39 21.60 -9.16
C GLU A 608 -13.78 20.93 -7.83
N ASN A 609 -13.61 19.61 -7.69
CA ASN A 609 -14.10 18.80 -6.58
C ASN A 609 -15.63 18.73 -6.46
N ASP A 610 -16.36 19.07 -7.52
CA ASP A 610 -17.80 18.88 -7.63
C ASP A 610 -18.10 17.49 -8.22
N LEU A 611 -17.84 16.47 -7.41
CA LEU A 611 -17.97 15.08 -7.84
C LEU A 611 -19.43 14.68 -8.08
N GLN A 612 -20.38 15.36 -7.43
CA GLN A 612 -21.79 15.14 -7.67
C GLN A 612 -22.12 15.45 -9.13
N GLN A 613 -21.80 16.67 -9.60
CA GLN A 613 -22.00 17.04 -11.00
C GLN A 613 -21.13 16.23 -11.96
N ALA A 614 -19.90 15.86 -11.57
CA ALA A 614 -19.04 15.02 -12.41
C ALA A 614 -19.72 13.67 -12.72
N PHE A 615 -20.31 13.02 -11.72
CA PHE A 615 -21.06 11.79 -11.92
C PHE A 615 -22.36 12.01 -12.71
N GLU A 616 -23.07 13.12 -12.50
CA GLU A 616 -24.28 13.45 -13.27
C GLU A 616 -23.98 13.54 -14.76
N HIS A 617 -22.89 14.20 -15.15
CA HIS A 617 -22.49 14.27 -16.56
C HIS A 617 -22.14 12.90 -17.16
N VAL A 618 -21.46 12.05 -16.41
CA VAL A 618 -21.18 10.67 -16.86
C VAL A 618 -22.48 9.86 -16.98
N ASP A 619 -23.43 10.08 -16.07
CA ASP A 619 -24.68 9.33 -15.98
C ASP A 619 -25.73 9.75 -17.03
N ARG A 620 -25.70 11.00 -17.51
CA ARG A 620 -26.58 11.48 -18.61
C ARG A 620 -26.50 10.62 -19.87
N VAL A 621 -25.35 9.99 -20.10
CA VAL A 621 -25.11 9.07 -21.22
C VAL A 621 -25.13 7.59 -20.79
N GLY A 622 -25.64 7.28 -19.60
CA GLY A 622 -25.71 5.93 -19.02
C GLY A 622 -24.37 5.36 -18.58
N GLY A 623 -23.40 6.23 -18.25
CA GLY A 623 -22.04 5.83 -17.91
C GLY A 623 -21.84 5.37 -16.47
N VAL A 624 -22.80 5.54 -15.56
CA VAL A 624 -22.67 5.10 -14.16
C VAL A 624 -23.47 3.83 -13.92
N ARG A 625 -22.85 2.83 -13.28
CA ARG A 625 -23.51 1.60 -12.84
C ARG A 625 -23.27 1.37 -11.36
N GLU A 626 -24.35 1.38 -10.59
CA GLU A 626 -24.35 1.01 -9.17
C GLU A 626 -24.69 -0.46 -9.03
N LEU A 627 -23.78 -1.21 -8.41
CA LEU A 627 -23.88 -2.66 -8.24
C LEU A 627 -23.39 -3.01 -6.84
N ASP A 628 -24.25 -3.61 -6.02
CA ASP A 628 -24.00 -3.80 -4.58
C ASP A 628 -22.72 -4.58 -4.29
N THR A 629 -22.55 -5.72 -4.95
CA THR A 629 -21.44 -6.63 -4.66
C THR A 629 -20.23 -6.39 -5.57
N ARG A 630 -19.04 -6.59 -5.00
CA ARG A 630 -17.78 -6.51 -5.74
C ARG A 630 -17.75 -7.46 -6.94
N GLN A 631 -18.28 -8.67 -6.76
CA GLN A 631 -18.33 -9.67 -7.82
C GLN A 631 -19.19 -9.19 -9.00
N GLN A 632 -20.38 -8.65 -8.75
CA GLN A 632 -21.23 -8.07 -9.80
C GLN A 632 -20.52 -6.95 -10.57
N ARG A 633 -19.78 -6.08 -9.88
CA ARG A 633 -18.99 -5.02 -10.52
C ARG A 633 -17.92 -5.57 -11.46
N VAL A 634 -17.11 -6.50 -10.97
CA VAL A 634 -16.03 -7.13 -11.74
C VAL A 634 -16.60 -7.85 -12.97
N GLU A 635 -17.69 -8.60 -12.80
CA GLU A 635 -18.38 -9.29 -13.90
C GLU A 635 -18.96 -8.31 -14.92
N ALA A 636 -19.58 -7.20 -14.47
CA ALA A 636 -20.12 -6.17 -15.36
C ALA A 636 -19.03 -5.51 -16.21
N ILE A 637 -17.88 -5.19 -15.62
CA ILE A 637 -16.72 -4.63 -16.34
C ILE A 637 -16.21 -5.64 -17.36
N ALA A 638 -16.03 -6.90 -16.97
CA ALA A 638 -15.55 -7.95 -17.85
C ALA A 638 -16.49 -8.18 -19.04
N ASN A 639 -17.80 -8.21 -18.78
CA ASN A 639 -18.84 -8.35 -19.81
C ASN A 639 -18.89 -7.15 -20.77
N ASP A 640 -18.76 -5.92 -20.27
CA ASP A 640 -18.78 -4.75 -21.16
C ASP A 640 -17.50 -4.67 -21.99
N TYR A 641 -16.34 -5.04 -21.44
CA TYR A 641 -15.09 -5.08 -22.18
C TYR A 641 -15.07 -6.19 -23.24
N SER A 642 -15.67 -7.35 -22.95
CA SER A 642 -15.73 -8.47 -23.90
C SER A 642 -16.68 -8.22 -25.08
N LYS A 643 -17.64 -7.27 -24.96
CA LYS A 643 -18.50 -6.85 -26.09
C LYS A 643 -17.77 -6.00 -27.13
N LEU A 644 -16.69 -5.32 -26.73
CA LEU A 644 -15.89 -4.51 -27.63
C LEU A 644 -15.10 -5.40 -28.61
N ASN A 645 -14.95 -4.98 -29.86
CA ASN A 645 -14.04 -5.68 -30.78
C ASN A 645 -12.57 -5.36 -30.48
N GLU A 646 -11.63 -6.05 -31.15
CA GLU A 646 -10.19 -5.88 -30.92
C GLU A 646 -9.72 -4.43 -31.02
N LYS A 647 -10.09 -3.70 -32.09
CA LYS A 647 -9.70 -2.29 -32.29
C LYS A 647 -10.28 -1.37 -31.21
N GLU A 648 -11.48 -1.67 -30.75
CA GLU A 648 -12.12 -0.91 -29.68
C GLU A 648 -11.46 -1.16 -28.32
N ARG A 649 -11.04 -2.40 -28.05
CA ARG A 649 -10.30 -2.76 -26.82
C ARG A 649 -8.90 -2.17 -26.79
N GLU A 650 -8.23 -2.02 -27.93
CA GLU A 650 -6.96 -1.29 -28.02
C GLU A 650 -7.11 0.18 -27.61
N ARG A 651 -8.30 0.75 -27.84
CA ARG A 651 -8.66 2.13 -27.46
C ARG A 651 -9.53 2.21 -26.20
N THR A 652 -9.44 1.19 -25.34
CA THR A 652 -10.13 1.17 -24.04
C THR A 652 -9.14 0.90 -22.92
N ILE A 653 -9.20 1.72 -21.87
CA ILE A 653 -8.45 1.49 -20.64
C ILE A 653 -9.39 1.05 -19.52
N VAL A 654 -9.08 -0.06 -18.86
CA VAL A 654 -9.73 -0.47 -17.61
C VAL A 654 -8.87 -0.05 -16.42
N ILE A 655 -9.44 0.73 -15.50
CA ILE A 655 -8.77 1.28 -14.33
C ILE A 655 -9.27 0.60 -13.05
N ALA A 656 -8.32 0.03 -12.31
CA ALA A 656 -8.54 -0.62 -11.03
C ALA A 656 -8.00 0.26 -9.87
N PRO A 657 -8.65 0.28 -8.69
CA PRO A 657 -8.15 1.01 -7.51
C PRO A 657 -6.82 0.47 -7.00
N GLY A 658 -6.71 -0.85 -6.85
CA GLY A 658 -5.56 -1.55 -6.30
C GLY A 658 -4.94 -2.60 -7.21
N ARG A 659 -3.83 -3.20 -6.75
CA ARG A 659 -3.16 -4.32 -7.44
C ARG A 659 -4.00 -5.59 -7.41
N ASP A 660 -4.66 -5.86 -6.28
CA ASP A 660 -5.59 -6.97 -6.09
C ASP A 660 -6.83 -6.83 -6.99
N ASP A 661 -7.42 -5.64 -7.08
CA ASP A 661 -8.51 -5.34 -8.02
C ASP A 661 -8.08 -5.57 -9.48
N ARG A 662 -6.86 -5.14 -9.82
CA ARG A 662 -6.29 -5.34 -11.15
C ARG A 662 -6.17 -6.81 -11.50
N GLU A 663 -5.64 -7.65 -10.61
CA GLU A 663 -5.51 -9.09 -10.87
C GLU A 663 -6.90 -9.75 -11.03
N GLU A 664 -7.87 -9.34 -10.21
CA GLU A 664 -9.24 -9.85 -10.30
C GLU A 664 -9.91 -9.48 -11.63
N LEU A 665 -9.85 -8.20 -12.03
CA LEU A 665 -10.36 -7.72 -13.31
C LEU A 665 -9.66 -8.38 -14.50
N ASN A 666 -8.33 -8.52 -14.44
CA ASN A 666 -7.57 -9.21 -15.48
C ASN A 666 -8.04 -10.65 -15.67
N ARG A 667 -8.26 -11.41 -14.58
CA ARG A 667 -8.78 -12.78 -14.66
C ARG A 667 -10.20 -12.83 -15.20
N ALA A 668 -11.09 -11.96 -14.73
CA ALA A 668 -12.48 -11.92 -15.17
C ALA A 668 -12.60 -11.57 -16.66
N ILE A 669 -11.88 -10.55 -17.13
CA ILE A 669 -11.81 -10.17 -18.55
C ILE A 669 -11.25 -11.33 -19.37
N ARG A 670 -10.12 -11.91 -18.97
CA ARG A 670 -9.49 -13.03 -19.67
C ARG A 670 -10.44 -14.22 -19.78
N GLY A 671 -11.14 -14.58 -18.71
CA GLY A 671 -12.14 -15.66 -18.70
C GLY A 671 -13.25 -15.42 -19.73
N LYS A 672 -13.79 -14.19 -19.80
CA LYS A 672 -14.81 -13.83 -20.81
C LYS A 672 -14.29 -13.94 -22.24
N LEU A 673 -13.04 -13.55 -22.49
CA LEU A 673 -12.42 -13.70 -23.81
C LEU A 673 -12.13 -15.16 -24.18
N GLN A 674 -11.93 -16.04 -23.19
CA GLN A 674 -11.82 -17.49 -23.40
C GLN A 674 -13.18 -18.13 -23.72
N GLU A 675 -14.26 -17.68 -23.08
CA GLU A 675 -15.63 -18.10 -23.40
C GLU A 675 -15.98 -17.75 -24.85
N GLN A 676 -15.53 -16.59 -25.35
CA GLN A 676 -15.71 -16.15 -26.74
C GLN A 676 -14.73 -16.79 -27.74
N GLY A 677 -13.71 -17.53 -27.28
CA GLY A 677 -12.71 -18.21 -28.12
C GLY A 677 -11.61 -17.30 -28.71
N GLU A 678 -11.60 -16.01 -28.32
CA GLU A 678 -10.59 -15.02 -28.71
C GLU A 678 -9.25 -15.24 -27.99
N VAL A 679 -9.31 -15.70 -26.74
CA VAL A 679 -8.19 -16.29 -26.00
C VAL A 679 -8.41 -17.80 -25.99
N LYS A 680 -7.38 -18.58 -26.30
CA LYS A 680 -7.51 -20.04 -26.35
C LYS A 680 -7.64 -20.64 -24.94
N LYS A 681 -8.33 -21.77 -24.84
CA LYS A 681 -8.46 -22.55 -23.60
C LYS A 681 -7.20 -23.36 -23.28
N ALA A 682 -6.37 -23.67 -24.28
CA ALA A 682 -5.09 -24.32 -24.08
C ALA A 682 -4.12 -23.35 -23.42
N GLU A 683 -3.59 -23.74 -22.26
CA GLU A 683 -2.77 -22.90 -21.40
C GLU A 683 -1.45 -23.57 -21.05
N ILE A 684 -0.42 -22.76 -20.85
CA ILE A 684 0.79 -23.15 -20.14
C ILE A 684 0.85 -22.41 -18.81
N THR A 685 1.44 -23.02 -17.79
CA THR A 685 1.74 -22.34 -16.53
C THR A 685 3.24 -22.05 -16.46
N ALA A 686 3.58 -20.81 -16.15
CA ALA A 686 4.96 -20.40 -15.92
C ALA A 686 5.02 -19.29 -14.89
N ALA A 687 6.15 -19.19 -14.19
CA ALA A 687 6.32 -18.17 -13.18
C ALA A 687 6.69 -16.82 -13.81
N THR A 688 5.99 -15.75 -13.43
CA THR A 688 6.39 -14.36 -13.69
C THR A 688 7.14 -13.76 -12.51
N LEU A 689 7.85 -12.67 -12.72
CA LEU A 689 8.54 -11.91 -11.67
C LEU A 689 7.77 -10.63 -11.37
N GLU A 690 7.28 -10.51 -10.14
CA GLU A 690 6.58 -9.31 -9.67
C GLU A 690 7.45 -8.53 -8.68
N GLY A 691 7.62 -7.24 -8.92
CA GLY A 691 8.47 -6.39 -8.08
C GLY A 691 7.90 -6.24 -6.65
N LYS A 692 8.73 -6.54 -5.65
CA LYS A 692 8.42 -6.34 -4.23
C LYS A 692 8.58 -4.85 -3.91
N ALA A 693 7.55 -4.23 -3.33
CA ALA A 693 7.59 -2.81 -2.98
C ALA A 693 8.31 -2.63 -1.63
N VAL A 694 9.65 -2.64 -1.66
CA VAL A 694 10.52 -2.48 -0.50
C VAL A 694 11.19 -1.11 -0.48
N THR A 695 11.29 -0.50 0.70
CA THR A 695 12.04 0.76 0.88
C THR A 695 13.55 0.50 0.91
N GLN A 696 14.35 1.55 0.81
CA GLN A 696 15.82 1.45 0.91
C GLN A 696 16.27 0.97 2.30
N ALA A 697 15.54 1.33 3.35
CA ALA A 697 15.77 0.82 4.70
C ALA A 697 15.50 -0.69 4.76
N GLU A 698 14.37 -1.12 4.19
CA GLU A 698 13.97 -2.54 4.16
C GLU A 698 14.94 -3.42 3.35
N LEU A 699 15.51 -2.89 2.26
CA LEU A 699 16.53 -3.58 1.45
C LEU A 699 17.82 -3.92 2.21
N ARG A 700 18.05 -3.37 3.42
CA ARG A 700 19.26 -3.63 4.21
C ARG A 700 19.06 -4.72 5.27
N ASP A 701 17.83 -5.16 5.48
CA ASP A 701 17.43 -6.13 6.51
C ASP A 701 17.09 -7.48 5.88
N ALA A 702 17.95 -8.49 6.13
CA ALA A 702 17.80 -9.84 5.61
C ALA A 702 16.48 -10.51 6.04
N SER A 703 15.90 -10.11 7.19
CA SER A 703 14.64 -10.67 7.70
C SER A 703 13.42 -10.31 6.85
N LEU A 704 13.52 -9.33 5.95
CA LEU A 704 12.43 -8.89 5.08
C LEU A 704 12.40 -9.59 3.73
N TYR A 705 13.38 -10.45 3.45
CA TYR A 705 13.42 -11.30 2.27
C TYR A 705 12.63 -12.59 2.51
N THR A 706 12.16 -13.19 1.42
CA THR A 706 11.55 -14.53 1.45
C THR A 706 12.46 -15.49 0.71
N ARG A 707 12.55 -16.75 1.17
CA ARG A 707 13.15 -17.81 0.35
C ARG A 707 12.40 -17.91 -0.99
N GLY A 708 13.14 -17.93 -2.09
CA GLY A 708 12.60 -17.87 -3.45
C GLY A 708 12.47 -16.47 -4.04
N ASP A 709 12.66 -15.40 -3.26
CA ASP A 709 12.80 -14.05 -3.82
C ASP A 709 13.96 -14.04 -4.83
N VAL A 710 13.78 -13.32 -5.94
CA VAL A 710 14.74 -13.19 -7.03
C VAL A 710 15.32 -11.78 -7.03
N LEU A 711 16.63 -11.67 -6.91
CA LEU A 711 17.40 -10.44 -6.94
C LEU A 711 17.96 -10.19 -8.33
N LYS A 712 17.67 -9.03 -8.91
CA LYS A 712 18.33 -8.56 -10.14
C LYS A 712 19.33 -7.47 -9.79
N PHE A 713 20.62 -7.75 -9.99
CA PHE A 713 21.69 -6.82 -9.62
C PHE A 713 21.84 -5.69 -10.64
N SER A 714 21.92 -4.44 -10.19
CA SER A 714 22.05 -3.27 -11.08
C SER A 714 23.50 -2.80 -11.27
N ARG A 715 24.46 -3.44 -10.61
CA ARG A 715 25.91 -3.25 -10.79
C ARG A 715 26.67 -4.55 -10.55
N ASP A 716 27.95 -4.56 -10.93
CA ASP A 716 28.88 -5.64 -10.61
C ASP A 716 29.29 -5.61 -9.13
N TYR A 717 29.41 -6.80 -8.54
CA TYR A 717 30.03 -7.02 -7.24
C TYR A 717 31.16 -8.05 -7.38
N ARG A 718 32.33 -7.57 -7.82
CA ARG A 718 33.50 -8.41 -8.13
C ARG A 718 33.91 -9.34 -6.98
N LYS A 719 33.83 -8.88 -5.73
CA LYS A 719 34.15 -9.69 -4.53
C LYS A 719 33.30 -10.96 -4.41
N HIS A 720 32.05 -10.91 -4.89
CA HIS A 720 31.12 -12.03 -4.86
C HIS A 720 30.95 -12.68 -6.24
N ASP A 721 31.69 -12.20 -7.24
CA ASP A 721 31.58 -12.62 -8.65
C ASP A 721 30.12 -12.63 -9.15
N ILE A 722 29.44 -11.50 -8.88
CA ILE A 722 28.09 -11.18 -9.33
C ILE A 722 28.20 -10.11 -10.41
N ALA A 723 27.71 -10.41 -11.60
CA ALA A 723 27.67 -9.48 -12.73
C ALA A 723 26.42 -8.58 -12.69
N LYS A 724 26.52 -7.39 -13.27
CA LYS A 724 25.39 -6.50 -13.53
C LYS A 724 24.33 -7.21 -14.39
N ASN A 725 23.06 -6.91 -14.12
CA ASN A 725 21.87 -7.50 -14.74
C ASN A 725 21.69 -9.02 -14.54
N SER A 726 22.51 -9.66 -13.70
CA SER A 726 22.33 -11.08 -13.36
C SER A 726 21.21 -11.28 -12.35
N TYR A 727 20.60 -12.47 -12.39
CA TYR A 727 19.50 -12.90 -11.54
C TYR A 727 19.95 -13.97 -10.56
N TRP A 728 19.56 -13.81 -9.30
CA TRP A 728 19.93 -14.71 -8.22
C TRP A 728 18.74 -14.97 -7.30
N THR A 729 18.52 -16.22 -6.94
CA THR A 729 17.41 -16.61 -6.07
C THR A 729 17.90 -16.75 -4.62
N VAL A 730 17.16 -16.18 -3.68
CA VAL A 730 17.40 -16.35 -2.24
C VAL A 730 17.11 -17.79 -1.85
N LYS A 731 18.12 -18.51 -1.37
CA LYS A 731 18.00 -19.91 -0.92
C LYS A 731 17.93 -20.03 0.59
N GLU A 732 18.72 -19.22 1.31
CA GLU A 732 18.78 -19.20 2.76
C GLU A 732 18.90 -17.77 3.27
N ILE A 733 18.40 -17.55 4.49
CA ILE A 733 18.36 -16.26 5.16
C ILE A 733 18.88 -16.48 6.58
N ASP A 734 19.98 -15.81 6.92
CA ASP A 734 20.49 -15.76 8.28
C ASP A 734 20.22 -14.36 8.86
N GLN A 735 19.25 -14.30 9.78
CA GLN A 735 18.84 -13.05 10.42
C GLN A 735 19.85 -12.57 11.47
N ALA A 736 20.61 -13.48 12.09
CA ALA A 736 21.56 -13.13 13.14
C ALA A 736 22.80 -12.43 12.56
N SER A 737 23.32 -12.94 11.44
CA SER A 737 24.44 -12.32 10.72
C SER A 737 24.01 -11.30 9.66
N ASN A 738 22.70 -11.13 9.44
CA ASN A 738 22.13 -10.34 8.35
C ASN A 738 22.70 -10.74 6.98
N THR A 739 22.64 -12.03 6.64
CA THR A 739 23.26 -12.60 5.43
C THR A 739 22.21 -13.34 4.59
N LEU A 740 22.33 -13.23 3.27
CA LEU A 740 21.54 -13.97 2.29
C LEU A 740 22.44 -14.94 1.52
N THR A 741 22.08 -16.22 1.50
CA THR A 741 22.67 -17.20 0.55
C THR A 741 21.85 -17.17 -0.73
N LEU A 742 22.50 -16.79 -1.82
CA LEU A 742 21.92 -16.65 -3.14
C LEU A 742 22.41 -17.74 -4.08
N GLN A 743 21.60 -18.14 -5.05
CA GLN A 743 22.00 -19.08 -6.10
C GLN A 743 21.54 -18.60 -7.48
N ASN A 744 22.42 -18.64 -8.47
CA ASN A 744 22.08 -18.35 -9.86
C ASN A 744 21.53 -19.59 -10.59
N ARG A 745 21.15 -19.46 -11.86
CA ARG A 745 20.63 -20.57 -12.68
C ARG A 745 21.66 -21.68 -12.93
N GLU A 746 22.94 -21.36 -12.98
CA GLU A 746 24.05 -22.32 -13.18
C GLU A 746 24.35 -23.13 -11.91
N GLY A 747 23.65 -22.84 -10.80
CA GLY A 747 23.83 -23.53 -9.52
C GLY A 747 24.89 -22.92 -8.61
N LYS A 748 25.63 -21.90 -9.08
CA LYS A 748 26.62 -21.17 -8.28
C LYS A 748 25.94 -20.48 -7.11
N ALA A 749 26.46 -20.71 -5.90
CA ALA A 749 25.98 -20.11 -4.67
C ALA A 749 26.95 -19.04 -4.15
N VAL A 750 26.40 -17.94 -3.61
CA VAL A 750 27.17 -16.84 -3.01
C VAL A 750 26.46 -16.33 -1.77
N GLN A 751 27.22 -15.85 -0.79
CA GLN A 751 26.67 -15.15 0.37
C GLN A 751 26.91 -13.65 0.26
N ILE A 752 25.88 -12.86 0.57
CA ILE A 752 25.96 -11.40 0.60
C ILE A 752 25.33 -10.86 1.89
N ASN A 753 25.78 -9.68 2.32
CA ASN A 753 25.10 -8.92 3.36
C ASN A 753 24.31 -7.77 2.68
N PRO A 754 22.96 -7.77 2.71
CA PRO A 754 22.16 -6.75 2.04
C PRO A 754 22.40 -5.33 2.58
N ARG A 755 22.97 -5.18 3.79
CA ARG A 755 23.40 -3.87 4.32
C ARG A 755 24.59 -3.29 3.53
N GLN A 756 25.49 -4.15 3.03
CA GLN A 756 26.69 -3.74 2.28
C GLN A 756 26.44 -3.76 0.76
N ASN A 757 25.57 -4.65 0.30
CA ASN A 757 25.28 -4.88 -1.10
C ASN A 757 23.83 -4.46 -1.40
N THR A 758 23.54 -3.17 -1.64
CA THR A 758 22.15 -2.67 -1.78
C THR A 758 21.67 -2.44 -3.21
N LYS A 759 22.57 -2.49 -4.20
CA LYS A 759 22.28 -2.16 -5.61
C LYS A 759 21.68 -3.35 -6.36
N PHE A 760 20.44 -3.69 -6.04
CA PHE A 760 19.62 -4.68 -6.74
C PHE A 760 18.13 -4.36 -6.58
N GLU A 761 17.31 -5.00 -7.42
CA GLU A 761 15.85 -4.99 -7.32
C GLU A 761 15.35 -6.36 -6.83
N VAL A 762 14.27 -6.39 -6.05
CA VAL A 762 13.72 -7.62 -5.45
C VAL A 762 12.42 -8.00 -6.14
N TYR A 763 12.31 -9.25 -6.56
CA TYR A 763 11.16 -9.81 -7.25
C TYR A 763 10.64 -11.04 -6.52
N GLN A 764 9.33 -11.22 -6.50
CA GLN A 764 8.69 -12.45 -6.07
C GLN A 764 8.23 -13.25 -7.30
N PRO A 765 8.55 -14.55 -7.39
CA PRO A 765 8.01 -15.41 -8.44
C PRO A 765 6.53 -15.70 -8.19
N VAL A 766 5.69 -15.49 -9.20
CA VAL A 766 4.24 -15.73 -9.15
C VAL A 766 3.85 -16.64 -10.31
N GLN A 767 3.20 -17.76 -10.05
CA GLN A 767 2.72 -18.66 -11.11
C GLN A 767 1.57 -18.01 -11.88
N ARG A 768 1.65 -18.03 -13.21
CA ARG A 768 0.67 -17.42 -14.10
C ARG A 768 0.40 -18.33 -15.29
N GLN A 769 -0.86 -18.33 -15.73
CA GLN A 769 -1.31 -19.06 -16.90
C GLN A 769 -1.21 -18.19 -18.15
N PHE A 770 -0.78 -18.76 -19.26
CA PHE A 770 -0.67 -18.07 -20.55
C PHE A 770 -1.36 -18.88 -21.63
N ALA A 771 -2.10 -18.19 -22.50
CA ALA A 771 -2.77 -18.75 -23.66
C ALA A 771 -2.51 -17.91 -24.91
N ALA A 772 -2.58 -18.54 -26.08
CA ALA A 772 -2.61 -17.81 -27.35
C ALA A 772 -3.82 -16.86 -27.36
N GLY A 773 -3.60 -15.62 -27.78
CA GLY A 773 -4.55 -14.53 -27.73
C GLY A 773 -4.42 -13.62 -26.50
N ASP A 774 -3.66 -14.02 -25.47
CA ASP A 774 -3.50 -13.19 -24.25
C ASP A 774 -2.89 -11.82 -24.56
N ARG A 775 -3.41 -10.78 -23.90
CA ARG A 775 -2.79 -9.44 -23.86
C ARG A 775 -1.91 -9.35 -22.63
N LEU A 776 -0.62 -9.13 -22.83
CA LEU A 776 0.38 -9.03 -21.77
C LEU A 776 1.04 -7.66 -21.76
N VAL A 777 1.57 -7.27 -20.61
CA VAL A 777 2.34 -6.04 -20.40
C VAL A 777 3.71 -6.39 -19.81
N PHE A 778 4.76 -5.78 -20.35
CA PHE A 778 6.10 -5.87 -19.79
C PHE A 778 6.20 -5.03 -18.51
N THR A 779 6.78 -5.60 -17.46
CA THR A 779 6.93 -4.93 -16.16
C THR A 779 8.33 -4.39 -15.92
N GLN A 780 9.25 -4.61 -16.86
CA GLN A 780 10.63 -4.14 -16.78
C GLN A 780 11.16 -3.72 -18.16
N ASN A 781 12.13 -2.81 -18.16
CA ASN A 781 12.87 -2.43 -19.37
C ASN A 781 13.87 -3.52 -19.76
N ASP A 782 13.95 -3.81 -21.06
CA ASP A 782 15.00 -4.59 -21.70
C ASP A 782 15.48 -3.84 -22.95
N ARG A 783 16.60 -3.13 -22.79
CA ARG A 783 17.15 -2.24 -23.80
C ARG A 783 17.67 -2.99 -25.02
N ASP A 784 18.19 -4.20 -24.83
CA ASP A 784 18.80 -4.98 -25.90
C ASP A 784 17.76 -5.39 -26.95
N ARG A 785 16.49 -5.52 -26.53
CA ARG A 785 15.35 -5.86 -27.40
C ARG A 785 14.42 -4.69 -27.70
N GLY A 786 14.74 -3.48 -27.22
CA GLY A 786 13.89 -2.29 -27.38
C GLY A 786 12.58 -2.36 -26.59
N LEU A 787 12.50 -3.18 -25.54
CA LEU A 787 11.29 -3.36 -24.73
C LEU A 787 11.30 -2.42 -23.52
N THR A 788 10.17 -1.78 -23.27
CA THR A 788 10.00 -0.84 -22.15
C THR A 788 8.93 -1.31 -21.17
N ASN A 789 9.10 -0.97 -19.90
CA ASN A 789 8.09 -1.16 -18.87
C ASN A 789 6.78 -0.45 -19.26
N GLY A 790 5.68 -1.18 -19.23
CA GLY A 790 4.36 -0.71 -19.67
C GLY A 790 4.06 -0.97 -21.14
N MET A 791 5.01 -1.51 -21.92
CA MET A 791 4.77 -1.92 -23.31
C MET A 791 3.87 -3.15 -23.34
N GLU A 792 2.84 -3.10 -24.19
CA GLU A 792 1.81 -4.13 -24.28
C GLU A 792 1.97 -4.92 -25.59
N GLY A 793 1.73 -6.22 -25.51
CA GLY A 793 1.77 -7.12 -26.67
C GLY A 793 0.78 -8.27 -26.55
N ARG A 794 0.48 -8.89 -27.67
CA ARG A 794 -0.44 -10.02 -27.78
C ARG A 794 0.33 -11.32 -28.04
N VAL A 795 0.00 -12.37 -27.32
CA VAL A 795 0.55 -13.72 -27.57
C VAL A 795 -0.09 -14.28 -28.83
N GLU A 796 0.70 -14.54 -29.87
CA GLU A 796 0.21 -15.19 -31.08
C GLU A 796 0.22 -16.71 -30.96
N ARG A 797 1.33 -17.25 -30.46
CA ARG A 797 1.61 -18.68 -30.41
C ARG A 797 2.37 -19.01 -29.14
N ILE A 798 2.18 -20.24 -28.67
CA ILE A 798 2.89 -20.80 -27.53
C ILE A 798 3.46 -22.15 -27.98
N ASN A 799 4.78 -22.31 -27.82
CA ASN A 799 5.50 -23.55 -28.12
C ASN A 799 6.27 -23.98 -26.87
N GLY A 800 5.73 -24.92 -26.08
CA GLY A 800 6.32 -25.29 -24.80
C GLY A 800 6.35 -24.10 -23.84
N HIS A 801 7.55 -23.66 -23.42
CA HIS A 801 7.73 -22.46 -22.58
C HIS A 801 8.06 -21.19 -23.37
N GLU A 802 8.06 -21.24 -24.70
CA GLU A 802 8.29 -20.07 -25.55
C GLU A 802 6.97 -19.37 -25.90
N LEU A 803 6.89 -18.07 -25.61
CA LEU A 803 5.82 -17.19 -26.08
C LEU A 803 6.28 -16.40 -27.31
N GLU A 804 5.53 -16.46 -28.40
CA GLU A 804 5.68 -15.55 -29.52
C GLU A 804 4.71 -14.39 -29.37
N MET A 805 5.23 -13.18 -29.12
CA MET A 805 4.45 -11.97 -28.89
C MET A 805 4.55 -11.00 -30.05
N ARG A 806 3.42 -10.38 -30.42
CA ARG A 806 3.34 -9.25 -31.36
C ARG A 806 2.98 -7.98 -30.62
N PHE A 807 3.66 -6.89 -30.97
CA PHE A 807 3.45 -5.56 -30.40
C PHE A 807 2.77 -4.63 -31.41
N ALA A 808 2.24 -3.51 -30.93
CA ALA A 808 1.52 -2.53 -31.76
C ALA A 808 2.38 -1.93 -32.89
N ASN A 809 3.70 -1.85 -32.69
CA ASN A 809 4.66 -1.41 -33.72
C ASN A 809 4.95 -2.48 -34.79
N GLY A 810 4.26 -3.63 -34.77
CA GLY A 810 4.45 -4.76 -35.68
C GLY A 810 5.63 -5.68 -35.32
N GLN A 811 6.44 -5.32 -34.32
CA GLN A 811 7.56 -6.14 -33.87
C GLN A 811 7.04 -7.48 -33.32
N LYS A 812 7.75 -8.57 -33.64
CA LYS A 812 7.54 -9.89 -33.05
C LYS A 812 8.74 -10.30 -32.22
N ILE A 813 8.49 -10.82 -31.02
CA ILE A 813 9.55 -11.26 -30.11
C ILE A 813 9.20 -12.62 -29.53
N LYS A 814 10.20 -13.49 -29.49
CA LYS A 814 10.13 -14.79 -28.81
C LYS A 814 10.68 -14.67 -27.39
N LEU A 815 9.95 -15.20 -26.43
CA LEU A 815 10.26 -15.16 -25.01
C LEU A 815 10.25 -16.57 -24.43
N ASP A 816 11.44 -17.12 -24.17
CA ASP A 816 11.57 -18.35 -23.40
C ASP A 816 11.41 -18.07 -21.91
N LEU A 817 10.29 -18.52 -21.32
CA LEU A 817 9.96 -18.29 -19.93
C LEU A 817 10.82 -19.09 -18.95
N THR A 818 11.73 -19.96 -19.41
CA THR A 818 12.75 -20.57 -18.55
C THR A 818 13.83 -19.59 -18.12
N HIS A 819 13.99 -18.47 -18.85
CA HIS A 819 14.94 -17.41 -18.52
C HIS A 819 14.29 -16.27 -17.72
N GLU A 820 14.90 -15.90 -16.60
CA GLU A 820 14.42 -14.86 -15.67
C GLU A 820 14.20 -13.50 -16.34
N LYS A 821 15.05 -13.14 -17.31
CA LYS A 821 14.89 -11.88 -18.06
C LYS A 821 13.57 -11.80 -18.84
N ASN A 822 12.98 -12.95 -19.20
CA ASN A 822 11.74 -13.04 -19.96
C ASN A 822 10.50 -13.16 -19.09
N ARG A 823 10.66 -13.26 -17.75
CA ARG A 823 9.58 -13.49 -16.80
C ARG A 823 8.96 -12.19 -16.27
N HIS A 824 9.39 -11.02 -16.74
CA HIS A 824 8.85 -9.70 -16.37
C HIS A 824 7.57 -9.36 -17.14
N LEU A 825 6.54 -10.19 -16.96
CA LEU A 825 5.27 -10.13 -17.68
C LEU A 825 4.10 -10.10 -16.68
N ASN A 826 3.03 -9.42 -17.06
CA ASN A 826 1.74 -9.47 -16.37
C ASN A 826 0.61 -9.38 -17.41
N TYR A 827 -0.64 -9.64 -17.03
CA TYR A 827 -1.78 -9.39 -17.91
C TYR A 827 -1.96 -7.88 -18.16
N GLY A 828 -2.34 -7.54 -19.39
CA GLY A 828 -2.45 -6.16 -19.87
C GLY A 828 -3.88 -5.66 -20.06
N TYR A 829 -4.90 -6.28 -19.44
CA TYR A 829 -6.30 -5.88 -19.63
C TYR A 829 -6.71 -4.71 -18.73
N ALA A 830 -6.28 -4.70 -17.48
CA ALA A 830 -6.54 -3.67 -16.49
C ALA A 830 -5.24 -3.09 -15.90
N GLN A 831 -5.29 -1.83 -15.48
CA GLN A 831 -4.16 -1.12 -14.88
C GLN A 831 -4.61 -0.18 -13.75
N THR A 832 -3.69 0.23 -12.87
CA THR A 832 -3.97 1.21 -11.82
C THR A 832 -3.96 2.64 -12.37
N ALA A 833 -4.66 3.58 -11.72
CA ALA A 833 -4.67 5.00 -12.12
C ALA A 833 -3.26 5.60 -12.31
N HIS A 834 -2.31 5.30 -11.41
CA HIS A 834 -0.91 5.74 -11.54
C HIS A 834 -0.23 5.27 -12.84
N ARG A 835 -0.55 4.07 -13.35
CA ARG A 835 0.02 3.55 -14.61
C ARG A 835 -0.69 4.12 -15.84
N ALA A 836 -1.94 4.54 -15.68
CA ALA A 836 -2.71 5.19 -16.73
C ALA A 836 -2.35 6.68 -16.89
N GLN A 837 -1.71 7.31 -15.90
CA GLN A 837 -1.28 8.70 -15.96
C GLN A 837 -0.39 8.96 -17.18
N GLY A 838 -0.65 10.06 -17.88
CA GLY A 838 -0.04 10.39 -19.18
C GLY A 838 -0.66 9.68 -20.40
N LYS A 839 -1.39 8.57 -20.24
CA LYS A 839 -2.08 7.88 -21.37
C LYS A 839 -3.34 8.64 -21.80
N THR A 840 -3.79 8.38 -23.03
CA THR A 840 -5.07 8.83 -23.58
C THR A 840 -5.73 7.66 -24.32
N SER A 841 -7.06 7.54 -24.22
CA SER A 841 -7.82 6.45 -24.84
C SER A 841 -9.21 6.95 -25.22
N ASP A 842 -9.85 6.32 -26.21
CA ASP A 842 -11.23 6.71 -26.59
C ASP A 842 -12.18 6.43 -25.41
N ARG A 843 -12.03 5.27 -24.77
CA ARG A 843 -12.89 4.82 -23.67
C ARG A 843 -12.12 4.52 -22.40
N VAL A 844 -12.75 4.76 -21.24
CA VAL A 844 -12.24 4.36 -19.92
C VAL A 844 -13.32 3.70 -19.09
N PHE A 845 -13.03 2.52 -18.55
CA PHE A 845 -13.86 1.83 -17.56
C PHE A 845 -13.18 1.95 -16.19
N VAL A 846 -13.87 2.51 -15.20
CA VAL A 846 -13.34 2.76 -13.87
C VAL A 846 -14.08 1.90 -12.86
N HIS A 847 -13.37 0.99 -12.21
CA HIS A 847 -13.84 0.32 -11.01
C HIS A 847 -13.61 1.26 -9.83
N ALA A 848 -14.67 1.79 -9.22
CA ALA A 848 -14.57 2.80 -8.16
C ALA A 848 -15.36 2.35 -6.93
N GLU A 849 -14.67 1.84 -5.91
CA GLU A 849 -15.33 1.34 -4.70
C GLU A 849 -15.27 2.37 -3.57
N SER A 850 -16.41 2.65 -2.94
CA SER A 850 -16.53 3.60 -1.83
C SER A 850 -15.73 3.17 -0.60
N ASN A 851 -15.56 1.85 -0.38
CA ASN A 851 -14.84 1.31 0.78
C ASN A 851 -13.31 1.31 0.60
N ARG A 852 -12.79 1.54 -0.61
CA ARG A 852 -11.35 1.62 -0.92
C ARG A 852 -10.80 3.02 -0.67
N GLN A 853 -11.07 3.57 0.51
CA GLN A 853 -10.82 4.97 0.86
C GLN A 853 -9.37 5.41 0.58
N ASN A 854 -8.38 4.53 0.80
CA ASN A 854 -6.96 4.85 0.59
C ASN A 854 -6.54 4.90 -0.89
N LEU A 855 -7.30 4.28 -1.78
CA LEU A 855 -6.96 4.11 -3.20
C LEU A 855 -7.86 4.95 -4.11
N MET A 856 -9.10 5.23 -3.70
CA MET A 856 -10.05 6.11 -4.39
C MET A 856 -10.16 7.46 -3.66
N ASN A 857 -9.44 8.44 -4.18
CA ASN A 857 -9.48 9.84 -3.77
C ASN A 857 -9.67 10.77 -4.99
N GLN A 858 -9.77 12.09 -4.75
CA GLN A 858 -10.07 13.07 -5.79
C GLN A 858 -9.07 12.97 -6.96
N LYS A 859 -7.77 12.87 -6.66
CA LYS A 859 -6.70 12.82 -7.67
C LYS A 859 -6.74 11.53 -8.49
N SER A 860 -6.96 10.38 -7.85
CA SER A 860 -7.08 9.11 -8.58
C SER A 860 -8.31 9.08 -9.48
N LEU A 861 -9.43 9.64 -9.02
CA LEU A 861 -10.65 9.73 -9.82
C LEU A 861 -10.45 10.69 -11.00
N TYR A 862 -9.92 11.89 -10.76
CA TYR A 862 -9.57 12.84 -11.82
C TYR A 862 -8.63 12.23 -12.87
N VAL A 863 -7.55 11.57 -12.45
CA VAL A 863 -6.64 10.88 -13.36
C VAL A 863 -7.41 9.85 -14.18
N SER A 864 -8.31 9.08 -13.55
CA SER A 864 -9.09 8.04 -14.22
C SER A 864 -10.02 8.61 -15.31
N LEU A 865 -10.84 9.61 -14.95
CA LEU A 865 -11.80 10.23 -15.88
C LEU A 865 -11.09 10.95 -17.02
N SER A 866 -10.01 11.69 -16.71
CA SER A 866 -9.30 12.51 -17.69
C SER A 866 -8.58 11.73 -18.79
N ARG A 867 -8.41 10.40 -18.67
CA ARG A 867 -7.79 9.60 -19.75
C ARG A 867 -8.73 9.38 -20.93
N ALA A 868 -10.04 9.48 -20.71
CA ALA A 868 -11.05 9.26 -21.74
C ALA A 868 -11.13 10.45 -22.70
N ARG A 869 -11.18 10.16 -23.99
CA ARG A 869 -11.45 11.15 -25.05
C ARG A 869 -12.95 11.28 -25.30
N SER A 870 -13.70 10.18 -25.28
CA SER A 870 -15.13 10.18 -25.59
C SER A 870 -15.99 9.50 -24.51
N GLU A 871 -15.67 8.28 -24.10
CA GLU A 871 -16.58 7.47 -23.27
C GLU A 871 -15.99 7.18 -21.89
N ILE A 872 -16.77 7.45 -20.85
CA ILE A 872 -16.43 7.16 -19.45
C ILE A 872 -17.50 6.21 -18.91
N LYS A 873 -17.08 5.08 -18.33
CA LYS A 873 -17.95 4.21 -17.52
C LYS A 873 -17.42 4.05 -16.12
N ILE A 874 -18.27 4.24 -15.11
CA ILE A 874 -17.95 4.10 -13.69
C ILE A 874 -18.80 2.98 -13.10
N TYR A 875 -18.14 2.03 -12.43
CA TYR A 875 -18.78 0.90 -11.75
C TYR A 875 -18.53 1.06 -10.25
N THR A 876 -19.56 1.35 -9.47
CA THR A 876 -19.47 1.67 -8.04
C THR A 876 -20.44 0.84 -7.19
N ASP A 877 -20.14 0.69 -5.91
CA ASP A 877 -21.02 0.06 -4.92
C ASP A 877 -22.14 1.00 -4.47
N ASN A 878 -21.82 2.28 -4.28
CA ASN A 878 -22.79 3.29 -3.89
C ASN A 878 -22.26 4.67 -4.28
N ARG A 879 -22.98 5.36 -5.18
CA ARG A 879 -22.56 6.65 -5.71
C ARG A 879 -22.48 7.72 -4.63
N GLN A 880 -23.50 7.85 -3.78
CA GLN A 880 -23.55 8.89 -2.76
C GLN A 880 -22.41 8.73 -1.75
N GLN A 881 -22.16 7.50 -1.27
CA GLN A 881 -21.04 7.22 -0.36
C GLN A 881 -19.68 7.47 -1.01
N LEU A 882 -19.52 7.11 -2.29
CA LEU A 882 -18.27 7.37 -3.01
C LEU A 882 -18.03 8.88 -3.15
N VAL A 883 -19.04 9.65 -3.57
CA VAL A 883 -18.94 11.12 -3.69
C VAL A 883 -18.57 11.74 -2.35
N GLN A 884 -19.29 11.42 -1.28
CA GLN A 884 -19.04 11.96 0.06
C GLN A 884 -17.61 11.69 0.52
N ARG A 885 -17.12 10.45 0.38
CA ARG A 885 -15.78 10.05 0.85
C ARG A 885 -14.65 10.64 0.03
N VAL A 886 -14.83 10.77 -1.29
CA VAL A 886 -13.80 11.33 -2.16
C VAL A 886 -13.69 12.83 -1.93
N GLN A 887 -14.81 13.52 -1.64
CA GLN A 887 -14.82 14.96 -1.32
C GLN A 887 -14.15 15.30 0.00
N THR A 888 -14.33 14.49 1.06
CA THR A 888 -13.70 14.73 2.37
C THR A 888 -12.20 14.43 2.39
N ARG A 889 -11.69 13.74 1.37
CA ARG A 889 -10.33 13.21 1.33
C ARG A 889 -9.43 13.93 0.31
N GLN A 890 -8.86 15.05 0.74
CA GLN A 890 -7.76 15.69 0.03
C GLN A 890 -6.46 14.89 0.25
N ALA A 891 -6.12 14.01 -0.69
CA ALA A 891 -4.86 13.25 -0.69
C ALA A 891 -3.68 14.14 -1.12
N GLU A 892 -3.46 15.25 -0.41
CA GLU A 892 -2.33 16.13 -0.67
C GLU A 892 -1.11 15.71 0.14
N LYS A 893 -0.01 15.44 -0.57
CA LYS A 893 1.29 15.31 0.07
C LYS A 893 1.68 16.64 0.70
N GLN A 894 2.11 16.58 1.95
CA GLN A 894 2.63 17.72 2.69
C GLN A 894 4.12 17.89 2.42
N ASN A 895 4.56 19.14 2.23
CA ASN A 895 5.97 19.48 2.26
C ASN A 895 6.40 19.76 3.70
N ALA A 896 7.68 19.58 4.01
CA ALA A 896 8.23 19.79 5.35
C ALA A 896 8.06 21.23 5.84
N LEU A 897 8.17 22.22 4.93
CA LEU A 897 7.96 23.64 5.24
C LEU A 897 6.49 24.06 5.35
N ASP A 898 5.55 23.27 4.80
CA ASP A 898 4.11 23.52 4.96
C ASP A 898 3.64 23.19 6.39
N LEU A 899 4.46 22.42 7.13
CA LEU A 899 4.12 21.96 8.47
C LEU A 899 4.32 23.09 9.48
N ALA A 900 3.27 23.37 10.26
CA ALA A 900 3.39 24.30 11.37
C ALA A 900 4.42 23.77 12.39
N ARG A 901 5.19 24.68 13.00
CA ARG A 901 6.01 24.32 14.18
C ARG A 901 5.05 23.80 15.25
N GLY A 902 5.30 22.58 15.74
CA GLY A 902 4.55 22.08 16.89
C GLY A 902 4.79 23.03 18.06
N ARG A 903 3.72 23.45 18.74
CA ARG A 903 3.83 24.16 20.02
C ARG A 903 4.25 23.19 21.11
#